data_AF-A0A5N6TW48-F1
#
_entry.id   AF-A0A5N6TW48-F1
#
_cell.length_a   1.000
_cell.length_b   1.000
_cell.length_c   1.000
_cell.angle_alpha   90.00
_cell.angle_beta   90.00
_cell.angle_gamma   90.00
#
_symmetry.space_group_name_H-M   'P 1'
#
loop_
_entity.id
_entity.type
_entity.pdbx_description
1 polymer ?
#
loop_
_entity_poly.entity_id
_entity_poly.type
_entity_poly.pdbx_seq_one_letter_code
_entity_poly.pdbx_strand_id
1 'polypeptide(L)'
;MNRLSGSLRQSTPRHIGVRPQFSPLVARRFVGIPPAFLLDEYIPRYQLLSSIDAAKKRSRAYAHLQNCNLCPRRCGVNRFEETGVCLIGAETVKVNVIAPHRGEEPCIQGFHGSGSVFFSGCNLRCVFCQNHDIAHQRKGFDLTPEELAEWFMKLQQIGNCHNVNLVTPEHVVPQVALAILTARDMGLKIPIIYNTSSFDSLESLELLDGLVDIYLPDFKVWKGSTSKRLLKADDYAETAMESIKAMHQQVGDLCFTSDGIAKKGVLLRHLVMPGKEDEGREIMRWLAENVSTDLYVHIMEQYHPDAHVGKKKRTTKSTGDDKAEVRYADINRAIRDDELGSVRDAAVAAGLWRFCEVNEDQSMFHLLALPRLRPQIAHHPRPLRRRSHGDRTRRPPLVYAVCPPGRLLSRRHKSHKARLTLSATGSEGGEGQRTHVQVLANSIVASVLILLHTYSTVWRGGRTSSAECFQNGRSATDLLVVGIVANYAAVAADTFSSELGILSSSRPRLITSPTLRPVPPGTNGGVTLAGLGAGVLGAFTCALTSAILLPFCEGSIADRVVWTLAFTGWGALGSVLDSVLGGLLQASVVDRRSGKVVEGEGGQKVLVHAHSRVGGSTGFSTAGSQGQAQKRKGGKEAPTESVQESRRVESGFDLLDNNAVNALMALIMSVGAMGVASWVWGVSVSELKIALGF
;
A
#
# COMPACT_ATOMS: atom_id res chain seq x y z
N MET A 1 -72.06 -47.22 -27.21
CA MET A 1 -71.68 -48.15 -28.30
C MET A 1 -70.18 -47.98 -28.50
N ASN A 2 -69.32 -48.67 -27.75
CA ASN A 2 -68.74 -50.01 -27.98
C ASN A 2 -67.95 -50.18 -29.29
N ARG A 3 -66.69 -50.65 -29.10
CA ARG A 3 -65.71 -51.33 -30.00
C ARG A 3 -64.80 -50.41 -30.85
N LEU A 4 -63.50 -50.32 -30.54
CA LEU A 4 -62.38 -51.30 -30.63
C LEU A 4 -61.83 -51.50 -32.05
N SER A 5 -60.63 -50.95 -32.30
CA SER A 5 -59.48 -51.58 -33.00
C SER A 5 -58.41 -50.49 -33.18
N GLY A 6 -57.19 -50.61 -32.67
CA GLY A 6 -56.13 -51.40 -33.29
C GLY A 6 -54.83 -50.61 -33.17
N SER A 7 -53.85 -51.19 -32.49
CA SER A 7 -52.51 -50.65 -32.22
C SER A 7 -51.63 -50.74 -33.46
N LEU A 8 -50.97 -49.64 -33.84
CA LEU A 8 -49.76 -49.64 -34.69
C LEU A 8 -48.78 -48.53 -34.27
N ARG A 9 -47.72 -49.01 -33.63
CA ARG A 9 -46.33 -48.54 -33.44
C ARG A 9 -45.87 -47.17 -34.00
N GLN A 10 -45.32 -46.41 -33.06
CA GLN A 10 -44.00 -45.74 -33.04
C GLN A 10 -43.62 -44.79 -34.19
N SER A 11 -43.69 -43.49 -33.90
CA SER A 11 -42.80 -42.47 -34.45
C SER A 11 -42.14 -41.70 -33.30
N THR A 12 -40.84 -41.88 -33.12
CA THR A 12 -40.00 -41.18 -32.14
C THR A 12 -39.96 -39.66 -32.39
N PRO A 13 -40.17 -38.79 -31.39
CA PRO A 13 -39.82 -37.38 -31.52
C PRO A 13 -38.31 -37.19 -31.35
N ARG A 14 -37.72 -36.42 -32.27
CA ARG A 14 -36.29 -36.06 -32.33
C ARG A 14 -35.80 -35.53 -30.97
N HIS A 15 -34.75 -36.15 -30.45
CA HIS A 15 -33.91 -35.58 -29.39
C HIS A 15 -33.35 -34.24 -29.87
N ILE A 16 -33.86 -33.14 -29.33
CA ILE A 16 -33.17 -31.85 -29.34
C ILE A 16 -32.01 -32.02 -28.34
N GLY A 17 -30.80 -32.18 -28.88
CA GLY A 17 -29.59 -32.18 -28.08
C GLY A 17 -29.48 -30.87 -27.31
N VAL A 18 -29.68 -30.94 -26.00
CA VAL A 18 -29.33 -29.86 -25.08
C VAL A 18 -27.82 -29.67 -25.20
N ARG A 19 -27.37 -28.55 -25.77
CA ARG A 19 -25.98 -28.14 -25.71
C ARG A 19 -25.55 -28.15 -24.24
N PRO A 20 -24.45 -28.83 -23.86
CA PRO A 20 -23.95 -28.71 -22.51
C PRO A 20 -23.68 -27.23 -22.25
N GLN A 21 -24.39 -26.66 -21.27
CA GLN A 21 -24.02 -25.36 -20.73
C GLN A 21 -22.56 -25.50 -20.28
N PHE A 22 -21.67 -24.76 -20.94
CA PHE A 22 -20.35 -24.51 -20.39
C PHE A 22 -20.59 -23.80 -19.05
N SER A 23 -20.59 -24.55 -17.96
CA SER A 23 -20.28 -23.98 -16.66
C SER A 23 -18.92 -23.30 -16.85
N PRO A 24 -18.78 -21.99 -16.57
CA PRO A 24 -17.47 -21.39 -16.57
C PRO A 24 -16.62 -22.24 -15.64
N LEU A 25 -15.45 -22.68 -16.11
CA LEU A 25 -14.41 -23.23 -15.26
C LEU A 25 -14.07 -22.12 -14.27
N VAL A 26 -14.78 -22.10 -13.13
CA VAL A 26 -14.34 -21.37 -11.96
C VAL A 26 -13.00 -22.00 -11.66
N ALA A 27 -11.91 -21.30 -11.98
CA ALA A 27 -10.59 -21.71 -11.57
C ALA A 27 -10.70 -22.01 -10.07
N ARG A 28 -10.56 -23.28 -9.68
CA ARG A 28 -10.42 -23.66 -8.28
C ARG A 28 -9.14 -23.00 -7.81
N ARG A 29 -9.30 -21.80 -7.28
CA ARG A 29 -8.27 -21.02 -6.62
C ARG A 29 -7.78 -21.88 -5.46
N PHE A 30 -6.58 -22.43 -5.59
CA PHE A 30 -5.89 -23.04 -4.46
C PHE A 30 -5.43 -21.89 -3.56
N VAL A 31 -6.28 -21.51 -2.61
CA VAL A 31 -5.82 -20.74 -1.46
C VAL A 31 -4.95 -21.71 -0.67
N GLY A 32 -3.66 -21.42 -0.44
CA GLY A 32 -2.74 -22.32 0.28
C GLY A 32 -3.11 -22.58 1.75
N ILE A 33 -4.33 -22.27 2.16
CA ILE A 33 -4.85 -22.40 3.52
C ILE A 33 -5.38 -23.83 3.70
N PRO A 34 -4.88 -24.59 4.69
CA PRO A 34 -5.40 -25.92 4.97
C PRO A 34 -6.88 -25.89 5.35
N PRO A 35 -7.67 -26.93 5.00
CA PRO A 35 -9.11 -26.97 5.29
C PRO A 35 -9.47 -26.74 6.77
N ALA A 36 -8.59 -27.11 7.70
CA ALA A 36 -8.79 -26.91 9.14
C ALA A 36 -8.89 -25.42 9.56
N PHE A 37 -8.42 -24.48 8.73
CA PHE A 37 -8.44 -23.05 9.00
C PHE A 37 -9.37 -22.28 8.04
N LEU A 38 -10.19 -23.00 7.28
CA LEU A 38 -11.23 -22.41 6.43
C LEU A 38 -12.57 -22.45 7.16
N LEU A 39 -13.26 -21.32 7.16
CA LEU A 39 -14.61 -21.19 7.67
C LEU A 39 -15.59 -21.28 6.51
N ASP A 40 -16.53 -22.21 6.60
CA ASP A 40 -17.65 -22.33 5.66
C ASP A 40 -18.66 -21.20 5.88
N GLU A 41 -18.97 -20.93 7.15
CA GLU A 41 -19.84 -19.84 7.59
C GLU A 41 -19.15 -19.02 8.69
N TYR A 42 -19.40 -17.72 8.70
CA TYR A 42 -18.86 -16.81 9.70
C TYR A 42 -19.93 -15.83 10.16
N ILE A 43 -20.12 -15.76 11.48
CA ILE A 43 -20.96 -14.79 12.16
C ILE A 43 -20.08 -14.10 13.20
N PRO A 44 -20.03 -12.76 13.24
CA PRO A 44 -19.24 -12.06 14.24
C PRO A 44 -19.64 -12.40 15.66
N ARG A 45 -18.65 -12.57 16.55
CA ARG A 45 -18.88 -13.08 17.91
C ARG A 45 -19.84 -12.19 18.71
N TYR A 46 -19.78 -10.88 18.53
CA TYR A 46 -20.67 -9.94 19.21
C TYR A 46 -22.14 -10.14 18.85
N GLN A 47 -22.45 -10.72 17.68
CA GLN A 47 -23.83 -11.03 17.28
C GLN A 47 -24.38 -12.25 18.02
N LEU A 48 -23.51 -13.16 18.47
CA LEU A 48 -23.88 -14.40 19.15
C LEU A 48 -24.25 -14.18 20.63
N LEU A 49 -24.07 -12.97 21.15
CA LEU A 49 -24.38 -12.65 22.55
C LEU A 49 -25.89 -12.61 22.78
N SER A 50 -26.36 -13.20 23.89
CA SER A 50 -27.73 -12.97 24.34
C SER A 50 -27.93 -11.51 24.77
N SER A 51 -29.18 -11.04 24.82
CA SER A 51 -29.49 -9.70 25.34
C SER A 51 -29.05 -9.54 26.81
N ILE A 52 -29.10 -10.64 27.58
CA ILE A 52 -28.66 -10.66 28.98
C ILE A 52 -27.15 -10.48 29.07
N ASP A 53 -26.38 -11.21 28.26
CA ASP A 53 -24.91 -11.12 28.28
C ASP A 53 -24.42 -9.76 27.79
N ALA A 54 -25.07 -9.20 26.76
CA ALA A 54 -24.82 -7.84 26.32
C ALA A 54 -25.08 -6.82 27.44
N ALA A 55 -26.19 -6.92 28.16
CA ALA A 55 -26.49 -6.04 29.29
C ALA A 55 -25.47 -6.18 30.44
N LYS A 56 -25.08 -7.41 30.79
CA LYS A 56 -24.02 -7.66 31.79
C LYS A 56 -22.70 -7.03 31.38
N LYS A 57 -22.31 -7.13 30.10
CA LYS A 57 -21.09 -6.51 29.58
C LYS A 57 -21.15 -4.98 29.64
N ARG A 58 -22.28 -4.35 29.30
CA ARG A 58 -22.48 -2.89 29.48
C ARG A 58 -22.28 -2.48 30.93
N SER A 59 -22.89 -3.20 31.87
CA SER A 59 -22.75 -2.93 33.31
C SER A 59 -21.29 -3.07 33.78
N ARG A 60 -20.59 -4.13 33.36
CA ARG A 60 -19.16 -4.31 33.67
C ARG A 60 -18.29 -3.19 33.10
N ALA A 61 -18.57 -2.74 31.87
CA ALA A 61 -17.84 -1.64 31.26
C ALA A 61 -17.89 -0.37 32.14
N TYR A 62 -19.07 0.01 32.65
CA TYR A 62 -19.20 1.13 33.58
C TYR A 62 -18.47 0.88 34.91
N ALA A 63 -18.51 -0.33 35.45
CA ALA A 63 -17.79 -0.67 36.69
C ALA A 63 -16.26 -0.51 36.52
N HIS A 64 -15.69 -0.92 35.38
CA HIS A 64 -14.28 -0.71 35.08
C HIS A 64 -13.90 0.77 34.95
N LEU A 65 -14.84 1.66 34.58
CA LEU A 65 -14.59 3.10 34.54
C LEU A 65 -14.62 3.72 35.94
N GLN A 66 -15.41 3.19 36.86
CA GLN A 66 -15.46 3.64 38.27
C GLN A 66 -14.21 3.24 39.07
N ASN A 67 -13.60 2.10 38.73
CA ASN A 67 -12.33 1.64 39.34
C ASN A 67 -11.40 1.12 38.25
N CYS A 68 -10.59 2.01 37.67
CA CYS A 68 -9.82 1.72 36.46
C CYS A 68 -8.72 0.66 36.67
N ASN A 69 -8.94 -0.51 36.08
CA ASN A 69 -8.00 -1.65 36.01
C ASN A 69 -7.72 -2.08 34.55
N LEU A 70 -7.86 -1.17 33.59
CA LEU A 70 -7.85 -1.48 32.15
C LEU A 70 -6.49 -1.88 31.57
N CYS A 71 -5.41 -1.58 32.29
CA CYS A 71 -4.06 -1.91 31.86
C CYS A 71 -3.23 -2.35 33.07
N PRO A 72 -2.06 -2.98 32.86
CA PRO A 72 -1.21 -3.49 33.93
C PRO A 72 -0.76 -2.43 34.94
N ARG A 73 -0.83 -1.13 34.58
CA ARG A 73 -0.55 -0.02 35.52
C ARG A 73 -1.53 0.08 36.68
N ARG A 74 -2.73 -0.51 36.56
CA ARG A 74 -3.75 -0.63 37.63
C ARG A 74 -3.91 0.64 38.48
N CYS A 75 -4.17 1.77 37.81
CA CYS A 75 -4.19 3.06 38.48
C CYS A 75 -5.35 3.26 39.46
N GLY A 76 -6.43 2.45 39.37
CA GLY A 76 -7.54 2.46 40.33
C GLY A 76 -8.41 3.72 40.33
N VAL A 77 -8.09 4.70 39.49
CA VAL A 77 -8.82 5.98 39.45
C VAL A 77 -10.27 5.80 39.01
N ASN A 78 -11.15 6.64 39.56
CA ASN A 78 -12.51 6.81 39.06
C ASN A 78 -12.50 7.76 37.86
N ARG A 79 -12.71 7.23 36.65
CA ARG A 79 -12.64 8.00 35.40
C ARG A 79 -13.78 9.00 35.19
N PHE A 80 -14.81 8.94 36.03
CA PHE A 80 -15.87 9.94 36.07
C PHE A 80 -15.45 11.21 36.83
N GLU A 81 -14.38 11.15 37.63
CA GLU A 81 -13.91 12.25 38.47
C GLU A 81 -12.52 12.76 38.02
N GLU A 82 -11.59 11.84 37.72
CA GLU A 82 -10.22 12.18 37.38
C GLU A 82 -9.64 11.28 36.27
N THR A 83 -8.47 11.63 35.74
CA THR A 83 -7.82 10.84 34.68
C THR A 83 -6.54 10.18 35.18
N GLY A 84 -6.28 8.94 34.72
CA GLY A 84 -5.02 8.26 34.98
C GLY A 84 -3.88 8.72 34.06
N VAL A 85 -2.76 7.98 34.05
CA VAL A 85 -1.58 8.27 33.20
C VAL A 85 -1.89 8.30 31.69
N CYS A 86 -2.96 7.63 31.27
CA CYS A 86 -3.45 7.65 29.89
C CYS A 86 -4.12 8.99 29.51
N LEU A 87 -4.50 9.82 30.49
CA LEU A 87 -5.14 11.11 30.33
C LEU A 87 -6.52 11.06 29.63
N ILE A 88 -7.22 9.92 29.70
CA ILE A 88 -8.57 9.73 29.15
C ILE A 88 -9.59 9.53 30.28
N GLY A 89 -10.72 10.24 30.18
CA GLY A 89 -11.85 10.15 31.12
C GLY A 89 -12.84 9.03 30.78
N ALA A 90 -14.03 9.08 31.36
CA ALA A 90 -15.06 8.05 31.16
C ALA A 90 -15.91 8.24 29.90
N GLU A 91 -16.34 9.48 29.62
CA GLU A 91 -17.40 9.77 28.64
C GLU A 91 -16.97 9.55 27.18
N THR A 92 -15.74 9.96 26.84
CA THR A 92 -15.28 9.99 25.46
C THR A 92 -13.96 9.26 25.28
N VAL A 93 -13.78 8.72 24.07
CA VAL A 93 -12.50 8.27 23.56
C VAL A 93 -11.89 9.35 22.69
N LYS A 94 -10.56 9.45 22.69
CA LYS A 94 -9.86 10.34 21.77
C LYS A 94 -9.35 9.57 20.56
N VAL A 95 -9.75 9.98 19.37
CA VAL A 95 -9.42 9.32 18.10
C VAL A 95 -8.71 10.30 17.18
N ASN A 96 -7.60 9.86 16.59
CA ASN A 96 -6.84 10.68 15.65
C ASN A 96 -7.42 10.57 14.23
N VAL A 97 -7.57 9.34 13.73
CA VAL A 97 -8.00 9.04 12.37
C VAL A 97 -8.98 7.86 12.40
N ILE A 98 -10.04 7.96 11.59
CA ILE A 98 -10.95 6.88 11.25
C ILE A 98 -11.04 6.82 9.73
N ALA A 99 -10.55 5.75 9.11
CA ALA A 99 -10.56 5.63 7.65
C ALA A 99 -10.38 4.18 7.18
N PRO A 100 -10.81 3.84 5.95
CA PRO A 100 -10.34 2.64 5.26
C PRO A 100 -8.82 2.68 5.10
N HIS A 101 -8.12 1.78 5.78
CA HIS A 101 -6.67 1.67 5.77
C HIS A 101 -6.23 0.49 4.91
N ARG A 102 -5.24 0.74 4.04
CA ARG A 102 -4.66 -0.24 3.10
C ARG A 102 -3.20 -0.58 3.41
N GLY A 103 -2.79 -0.39 4.67
CA GLY A 103 -1.44 -0.70 5.16
C GLY A 103 -1.38 -1.90 6.11
N GLU A 104 -2.52 -2.50 6.47
CA GLU A 104 -2.56 -3.70 7.33
C GLU A 104 -2.15 -4.96 6.57
N GLU A 105 -1.95 -6.07 7.29
CA GLU A 105 -1.62 -7.37 6.69
C GLU A 105 -2.61 -7.75 5.58
N PRO A 106 -2.15 -8.37 4.46
CA PRO A 106 -3.01 -8.69 3.31
C PRO A 106 -4.30 -9.44 3.66
N CYS A 107 -4.23 -10.37 4.62
CA CYS A 107 -5.40 -11.14 5.07
C CYS A 107 -6.40 -10.33 5.91
N ILE A 108 -5.98 -9.18 6.44
CA ILE A 108 -6.80 -8.26 7.22
C ILE A 108 -7.41 -7.19 6.30
N GLN A 109 -6.57 -6.52 5.50
CA GLN A 109 -7.06 -5.45 4.62
C GLN A 109 -7.89 -5.97 3.44
N GLY A 110 -7.69 -7.22 3.02
CA GLY A 110 -8.37 -7.80 1.86
C GLY A 110 -8.29 -6.89 0.62
N PHE A 111 -9.43 -6.70 -0.04
CA PHE A 111 -9.52 -5.91 -1.28
C PHE A 111 -10.10 -4.50 -1.06
N HIS A 112 -10.87 -4.31 0.01
CA HIS A 112 -11.57 -3.04 0.31
C HIS A 112 -10.94 -2.24 1.44
N GLY A 113 -9.89 -2.76 2.09
CA GLY A 113 -9.25 -2.14 3.23
C GLY A 113 -9.81 -2.61 4.59
N SER A 114 -9.03 -2.32 5.62
CA SER A 114 -9.39 -2.48 7.02
C SER A 114 -9.96 -1.17 7.55
N GLY A 115 -11.12 -1.18 8.20
CA GLY A 115 -11.72 0.03 8.74
C GLY A 115 -11.02 0.47 10.01
N SER A 116 -9.86 1.11 9.90
CA SER A 116 -8.99 1.39 11.03
C SER A 116 -9.43 2.64 11.81
N VAL A 117 -9.40 2.50 13.14
CA VAL A 117 -9.67 3.53 14.14
C VAL A 117 -8.42 3.68 14.99
N PHE A 118 -7.68 4.77 14.78
CA PHE A 118 -6.44 5.07 15.48
C PHE A 118 -6.74 5.87 16.75
N PHE A 119 -6.73 5.19 17.89
CA PHE A 119 -6.91 5.85 19.18
C PHE A 119 -5.68 6.69 19.55
N SER A 120 -5.92 7.76 20.29
CA SER A 120 -4.85 8.59 20.87
C SER A 120 -4.64 8.27 22.33
N GLY A 121 -3.39 8.39 22.75
CA GLY A 121 -2.90 7.82 24.00
C GLY A 121 -2.51 6.35 23.82
N CYS A 122 -1.64 5.90 24.71
CA CYS A 122 -1.20 4.52 24.84
C CYS A 122 -0.84 4.29 26.31
N ASN A 123 -0.86 3.06 26.80
CA ASN A 123 -0.39 2.71 28.14
C ASN A 123 1.13 2.45 28.20
N LEU A 124 1.79 2.32 27.04
CA LEU A 124 3.25 2.25 26.86
C LEU A 124 3.86 3.57 26.37
N ARG A 125 5.18 3.70 26.48
CA ARG A 125 5.95 4.86 25.98
C ARG A 125 7.20 4.40 25.22
N CYS A 126 6.96 3.65 24.14
CA CYS A 126 8.04 3.04 23.36
C CYS A 126 8.97 4.11 22.77
N VAL A 127 10.27 3.97 23.02
CA VAL A 127 11.29 4.95 22.58
C VAL A 127 11.49 4.95 21.06
N PHE A 128 10.99 3.93 20.38
CA PHE A 128 11.05 3.72 18.93
C PHE A 128 9.69 3.87 18.25
N CYS A 129 8.64 4.31 18.97
CA CYS A 129 7.28 4.40 18.43
C CYS A 129 7.23 5.25 17.15
N GLN A 130 6.64 4.70 16.08
CA GLN A 130 6.37 5.41 14.82
C GLN A 130 5.28 6.46 15.05
N ASN A 131 4.15 6.02 15.60
CA ASN A 131 2.97 6.83 15.90
C ASN A 131 3.09 7.60 17.23
N HIS A 132 4.30 8.03 17.61
CA HIS A 132 4.55 8.64 18.91
C HIS A 132 3.81 9.97 19.10
N ASP A 133 3.47 10.64 18.01
CA ASP A 133 2.76 11.91 18.00
C ASP A 133 1.29 11.77 18.39
N ILE A 134 0.71 10.56 18.28
CA ILE A 134 -0.64 10.22 18.76
C ILE A 134 -0.62 9.27 19.97
N ALA A 135 0.42 8.46 20.13
CA ALA A 135 0.53 7.52 21.27
C ALA A 135 1.04 8.22 22.54
N HIS A 136 1.96 9.18 22.43
CA HIS A 136 2.53 9.90 23.58
C HIS A 136 1.80 11.22 23.87
N GLN A 137 0.89 11.66 22.99
CA GLN A 137 0.18 12.93 23.11
C GLN A 137 -1.32 12.73 22.87
N ARG A 138 -2.15 13.62 23.42
CA ARG A 138 -3.59 13.64 23.16
C ARG A 138 -3.89 14.48 21.93
N LYS A 139 -3.97 13.87 20.75
CA LYS A 139 -4.35 14.54 19.48
C LYS A 139 -5.65 13.98 18.92
N GLY A 140 -6.26 14.72 17.99
CA GLY A 140 -7.52 14.29 17.37
C GLY A 140 -8.76 14.74 18.13
N PHE A 141 -9.88 14.09 17.85
CA PHE A 141 -11.21 14.48 18.29
C PHE A 141 -11.78 13.51 19.32
N ASP A 142 -12.66 14.01 20.17
CA ASP A 142 -13.34 13.21 21.19
C ASP A 142 -14.64 12.65 20.62
N LEU A 143 -14.90 11.36 20.87
CA LEU A 143 -16.12 10.67 20.47
C LEU A 143 -16.72 9.93 21.68
N THR A 144 -18.03 9.98 21.82
CA THR A 144 -18.80 9.09 22.70
C THR A 144 -18.84 7.66 22.12
N PRO A 145 -19.16 6.63 22.93
CA PRO A 145 -19.37 5.27 22.43
C PRO A 145 -20.42 5.18 21.31
N GLU A 146 -21.47 5.98 21.38
CA GLU A 146 -22.54 6.06 20.38
C GLU A 146 -22.04 6.64 19.06
N GLU A 147 -21.32 7.78 19.11
CA GLU A 147 -20.72 8.37 17.90
C GLU A 147 -19.64 7.46 17.29
N LEU A 148 -18.87 6.75 18.12
CA LEU A 148 -17.92 5.75 17.64
C LEU A 148 -18.63 4.59 16.94
N ALA A 149 -19.77 4.14 17.45
CA ALA A 149 -20.61 3.12 16.81
C ALA A 149 -21.13 3.58 15.44
N GLU A 150 -21.55 4.84 15.31
CA GLU A 150 -21.90 5.42 14.01
C GLU A 150 -20.75 5.36 13.01
N TRP A 151 -19.52 5.62 13.48
CA TRP A 151 -18.33 5.49 12.64
C TRP A 151 -18.07 4.05 12.20
N PHE A 152 -18.30 3.05 13.07
CA PHE A 152 -18.22 1.64 12.68
C PHE A 152 -19.22 1.32 11.55
N MET A 153 -20.44 1.84 11.65
CA MET A 153 -21.45 1.70 10.60
C MET A 153 -21.04 2.39 9.29
N LYS A 154 -20.43 3.58 9.36
CA LYS A 154 -19.89 4.28 8.16
C LYS A 154 -18.76 3.49 7.51
N LEU A 155 -17.85 2.90 8.27
CA LEU A 155 -16.78 2.03 7.75
C LEU A 155 -17.36 0.82 7.01
N GLN A 156 -18.43 0.22 7.54
CA GLN A 156 -19.14 -0.88 6.89
C GLN A 156 -19.91 -0.44 5.64
N GLN A 157 -20.76 0.58 5.75
CA GLN A 157 -21.74 0.93 4.71
C GLN A 157 -21.14 1.77 3.59
N ILE A 158 -20.30 2.75 3.93
CA ILE A 158 -19.72 3.70 2.99
C ILE A 158 -18.32 3.23 2.60
N GLY A 159 -17.50 2.88 3.59
CA GLY A 159 -16.14 2.40 3.36
C GLY A 159 -16.08 1.00 2.73
N ASN A 160 -17.15 0.21 2.85
CA ASN A 160 -17.21 -1.20 2.42
C ASN A 160 -16.04 -2.04 2.96
N CYS A 161 -15.53 -1.67 4.15
CA CYS A 161 -14.36 -2.30 4.76
C CYS A 161 -14.65 -3.74 5.16
N HIS A 162 -13.62 -4.58 5.17
CA HIS A 162 -13.79 -5.99 5.53
C HIS A 162 -13.91 -6.23 7.04
N ASN A 163 -13.55 -5.24 7.84
CA ASN A 163 -13.52 -5.28 9.30
C ASN A 163 -13.50 -3.86 9.89
N VAL A 164 -13.72 -3.76 11.19
CA VAL A 164 -13.36 -2.58 12.00
C VAL A 164 -12.12 -2.92 12.80
N ASN A 165 -11.03 -2.17 12.62
CA ASN A 165 -9.75 -2.41 13.26
C ASN A 165 -9.43 -1.33 14.28
N LEU A 166 -9.46 -1.71 15.55
CA LEU A 166 -9.26 -0.83 16.69
C LEU A 166 -7.78 -0.85 17.03
N VAL A 167 -7.08 0.26 16.73
CA VAL A 167 -5.62 0.36 16.85
C VAL A 167 -5.24 1.10 18.13
N THR A 168 -4.53 0.41 19.02
CA THR A 168 -4.17 0.88 20.38
C THR A 168 -5.37 1.25 21.28
N PRO A 169 -6.39 0.38 21.42
CA PRO A 169 -7.57 0.64 22.26
C PRO A 169 -7.40 0.27 23.74
N GLU A 170 -6.22 -0.17 24.21
CA GLU A 170 -6.01 -0.82 25.52
C GLU A 170 -6.49 0.04 26.70
N HIS A 171 -6.29 1.35 26.63
CA HIS A 171 -6.68 2.29 27.68
C HIS A 171 -8.15 2.73 27.61
N VAL A 172 -8.92 2.30 26.61
CA VAL A 172 -10.33 2.70 26.35
C VAL A 172 -11.27 1.51 26.11
N VAL A 173 -10.88 0.32 26.58
CA VAL A 173 -11.62 -0.93 26.38
C VAL A 173 -13.11 -0.85 26.79
N PRO A 174 -13.52 -0.24 27.91
CA PRO A 174 -14.93 -0.12 28.27
C PRO A 174 -15.74 0.67 27.24
N GLN A 175 -15.24 1.83 26.81
CA GLN A 175 -15.91 2.65 25.81
C GLN A 175 -16.00 1.93 24.47
N VAL A 176 -14.95 1.21 24.08
CA VAL A 176 -14.94 0.35 22.90
C VAL A 176 -15.98 -0.76 23.00
N ALA A 177 -16.09 -1.43 24.15
CA ALA A 177 -17.08 -2.49 24.36
C ALA A 177 -18.51 -1.95 24.24
N LEU A 178 -18.78 -0.77 24.80
CA LEU A 178 -20.05 -0.07 24.64
C LEU A 178 -20.33 0.26 23.18
N ALA A 179 -19.34 0.80 22.45
CA ALA A 179 -19.48 1.14 21.03
C ALA A 179 -19.76 -0.09 20.14
N ILE A 180 -19.10 -1.22 20.39
CA ILE A 180 -19.36 -2.48 19.65
C ILE A 180 -20.79 -2.96 19.91
N LEU A 181 -21.24 -2.94 21.16
CA LEU A 181 -22.59 -3.35 21.53
C LEU A 181 -23.67 -2.42 20.93
N THR A 182 -23.40 -1.12 20.86
CA THR A 182 -24.28 -0.16 20.19
C THR A 182 -24.29 -0.37 18.68
N ALA A 183 -23.12 -0.55 18.05
CA ALA A 183 -23.01 -0.80 16.61
C ALA A 183 -23.67 -2.13 16.20
N ARG A 184 -23.60 -3.15 17.06
CA ARG A 184 -24.35 -4.39 16.89
C ARG A 184 -25.85 -4.11 16.76
N ASP A 185 -26.42 -3.32 17.67
CA ASP A 185 -27.85 -2.97 17.67
C ASP A 185 -28.23 -2.14 16.43
N MET A 186 -27.26 -1.42 15.85
CA MET A 186 -27.39 -0.68 14.58
C MET A 186 -27.22 -1.56 13.32
N GLY A 187 -26.85 -2.84 13.46
CA GLY A 187 -26.71 -3.77 12.33
C GLY A 187 -25.29 -3.92 11.79
N LEU A 188 -24.25 -3.75 12.61
CA LEU A 188 -22.88 -4.13 12.26
C LEU A 188 -22.78 -5.65 12.02
N LYS A 189 -22.07 -6.05 10.95
CA LYS A 189 -21.94 -7.43 10.44
C LYS A 189 -20.51 -7.84 10.11
N ILE A 190 -19.56 -6.91 10.15
CA ILE A 190 -18.15 -7.18 9.86
C ILE A 190 -17.36 -7.47 11.14
N PRO A 191 -16.26 -8.26 11.07
CA PRO A 191 -15.43 -8.59 12.23
C PRO A 191 -14.87 -7.36 12.94
N ILE A 192 -14.73 -7.47 14.27
CA ILE A 192 -13.93 -6.54 15.08
C ILE A 192 -12.51 -7.09 15.23
N ILE A 193 -11.54 -6.25 14.91
CA ILE A 193 -10.11 -6.50 15.10
C ILE A 193 -9.60 -5.64 16.25
N TYR A 194 -8.88 -6.28 17.17
CA TYR A 194 -8.23 -5.63 18.30
C TYR A 194 -6.71 -5.63 18.11
N ASN A 195 -6.18 -4.51 17.64
CA ASN A 195 -4.75 -4.32 17.35
C ASN A 195 -4.08 -3.65 18.56
N THR A 196 -3.25 -4.43 19.26
CA THR A 196 -2.75 -4.12 20.61
C THR A 196 -1.25 -4.31 20.73
N SER A 197 -0.64 -3.58 21.66
CA SER A 197 0.73 -3.78 22.12
C SER A 197 0.95 -5.03 22.98
N SER A 198 -0.11 -5.79 23.26
CA SER A 198 -0.16 -6.93 24.21
C SER A 198 0.14 -6.54 25.65
N PHE A 199 0.07 -5.25 25.98
CA PHE A 199 0.21 -4.78 27.35
C PHE A 199 -1.19 -4.56 27.96
N ASP A 200 -2.00 -5.61 27.93
CA ASP A 200 -3.41 -5.61 28.30
C ASP A 200 -3.62 -6.23 29.68
N SER A 201 -4.60 -5.72 30.43
CA SER A 201 -5.03 -6.41 31.65
C SER A 201 -5.97 -7.56 31.31
N LEU A 202 -5.94 -8.63 32.11
CA LEU A 202 -6.85 -9.78 31.93
C LEU A 202 -8.31 -9.36 32.09
N GLU A 203 -8.58 -8.42 32.99
CA GLU A 203 -9.90 -7.85 33.22
C GLU A 203 -10.46 -7.15 31.98
N SER A 204 -9.61 -6.44 31.22
CA SER A 204 -9.99 -5.85 29.92
C SER A 204 -10.28 -6.94 28.88
N LEU A 205 -9.47 -7.99 28.82
CA LEU A 205 -9.66 -9.09 27.87
C LEU A 205 -10.92 -9.90 28.16
N GLU A 206 -11.27 -10.11 29.44
CA GLU A 206 -12.55 -10.74 29.83
C GLU A 206 -13.76 -9.90 29.38
N LEU A 207 -13.67 -8.57 29.44
CA LEU A 207 -14.74 -7.71 28.93
C LEU A 207 -14.90 -7.86 27.40
N LEU A 208 -13.80 -8.03 26.67
CA LEU A 208 -13.76 -8.17 25.22
C LEU A 208 -14.15 -9.57 24.72
N ASP A 209 -14.17 -10.60 25.58
CA ASP A 209 -14.49 -11.95 25.15
C ASP A 209 -15.91 -12.04 24.57
N GLY A 210 -16.02 -12.57 23.35
CA GLY A 210 -17.27 -12.58 22.60
C GLY A 210 -17.63 -11.25 21.94
N LEU A 211 -16.83 -10.20 22.05
CA LEU A 211 -16.96 -8.96 21.27
C LEU A 211 -15.95 -8.88 20.13
N VAL A 212 -14.70 -9.30 20.39
CA VAL A 212 -13.61 -9.29 19.42
C VAL A 212 -13.53 -10.60 18.66
N ASP A 213 -13.36 -10.51 17.34
CA ASP A 213 -13.22 -11.66 16.46
C ASP A 213 -11.75 -12.02 16.21
N ILE A 214 -10.91 -11.00 16.01
CA ILE A 214 -9.49 -11.16 15.69
C ILE A 214 -8.65 -10.32 16.64
N TYR A 215 -7.61 -10.93 17.21
CA TYR A 215 -6.58 -10.19 17.94
C TYR A 215 -5.33 -10.05 17.08
N LEU A 216 -4.78 -8.84 17.05
CA LEU A 216 -3.48 -8.50 16.45
C LEU A 216 -2.50 -8.06 17.55
N PRO A 217 -2.00 -8.98 18.38
CA PRO A 217 -1.05 -8.67 19.44
C PRO A 217 0.36 -8.45 18.91
N ASP A 218 1.00 -7.36 19.34
CA ASP A 218 2.43 -7.17 19.18
C ASP A 218 3.18 -7.76 20.37
N PHE A 219 4.08 -8.72 20.15
CA PHE A 219 5.06 -9.13 21.17
C PHE A 219 6.40 -8.48 20.85
N LYS A 220 6.76 -7.42 21.58
CA LYS A 220 7.85 -6.51 21.21
C LYS A 220 9.23 -6.96 21.69
N VAL A 221 9.37 -7.36 22.95
CA VAL A 221 10.66 -7.67 23.62
C VAL A 221 10.46 -8.73 24.71
N TRP A 222 11.53 -9.44 25.07
CA TRP A 222 11.51 -10.57 26.01
C TRP A 222 12.11 -10.20 27.38
N LYS A 223 13.25 -9.52 27.40
CA LYS A 223 14.02 -9.26 28.63
C LYS A 223 13.43 -8.06 29.38
N GLY A 224 13.25 -8.20 30.70
CA GLY A 224 12.76 -7.11 31.55
C GLY A 224 13.63 -5.83 31.50
N SER A 225 14.95 -5.99 31.36
CA SER A 225 15.87 -4.85 31.17
C SER A 225 15.60 -4.09 29.86
N THR A 226 15.30 -4.81 28.77
CA THR A 226 14.91 -4.24 27.48
C THR A 226 13.53 -3.59 27.56
N SER A 227 12.55 -4.24 28.19
CA SER A 227 11.21 -3.70 28.47
C SER A 227 11.28 -2.35 29.17
N LYS A 228 11.99 -2.27 30.29
CA LYS A 228 12.16 -1.03 31.08
C LYS A 228 12.83 0.06 30.26
N ARG A 229 13.89 -0.31 29.52
CA ARG A 229 14.69 0.63 28.75
C ARG A 229 13.93 1.18 27.54
N LEU A 230 13.29 0.32 26.76
CA LEU A 230 12.71 0.67 25.46
C LEU A 230 11.21 0.95 25.50
N LEU A 231 10.44 0.29 26.36
CA LEU A 231 8.97 0.44 26.43
C LEU A 231 8.50 1.31 27.62
N LYS A 232 9.39 1.53 28.60
CA LYS A 232 9.08 2.20 29.87
C LYS A 232 8.01 1.44 30.68
N ALA A 233 8.14 0.12 30.67
CA ALA A 233 7.34 -0.83 31.44
C ALA A 233 8.28 -1.91 32.02
N ASP A 234 8.11 -2.25 33.29
CA ASP A 234 8.99 -3.19 33.99
C ASP A 234 8.59 -4.66 33.72
N ASP A 235 7.31 -4.93 33.54
CA ASP A 235 6.64 -6.24 33.52
C ASP A 235 6.01 -6.59 32.14
N TYR A 236 6.50 -5.96 31.07
CA TYR A 236 5.91 -6.09 29.73
C TYR A 236 5.85 -7.53 29.22
N ALA A 237 6.96 -8.28 29.29
CA ALA A 237 7.03 -9.61 28.68
C ALA A 237 6.09 -10.59 29.39
N GLU A 238 6.07 -10.57 30.73
CA GLU A 238 5.16 -11.39 31.54
C GLU A 238 3.70 -11.06 31.25
N THR A 239 3.37 -9.77 31.18
CA THR A 239 2.03 -9.32 30.79
C THR A 239 1.68 -9.82 29.39
N ALA A 240 2.55 -9.59 28.39
CA ALA A 240 2.29 -9.96 27.01
C ALA A 240 2.05 -11.46 26.86
N MET A 241 2.84 -12.28 27.57
CA MET A 241 2.64 -13.73 27.62
C MET A 241 1.24 -14.11 28.10
N GLU A 242 0.78 -13.54 29.21
CA GLU A 242 -0.55 -13.85 29.75
C GLU A 242 -1.68 -13.27 28.88
N SER A 243 -1.52 -12.05 28.36
CA SER A 243 -2.48 -11.43 27.45
C SER A 243 -2.65 -12.24 26.17
N ILE A 244 -1.55 -12.68 25.54
CA ILE A 244 -1.60 -13.45 24.28
C ILE A 244 -2.25 -14.81 24.50
N LYS A 245 -1.97 -15.50 25.62
CA LYS A 245 -2.65 -16.75 25.99
C LYS A 245 -4.15 -16.53 26.14
N ALA A 246 -4.56 -15.48 26.85
CA ALA A 246 -5.98 -15.16 27.03
C ALA A 246 -6.66 -14.85 25.69
N MET A 247 -6.02 -14.08 24.80
CA MET A 247 -6.52 -13.81 23.46
C MET A 247 -6.69 -15.11 22.65
N HIS A 248 -5.68 -15.97 22.62
CA HIS A 248 -5.73 -17.24 21.90
C HIS A 248 -6.80 -18.17 22.48
N GLN A 249 -6.96 -18.24 23.80
CA GLN A 249 -8.01 -19.02 24.44
C GLN A 249 -9.42 -18.56 24.00
N GLN A 250 -9.60 -17.28 23.74
CA GLN A 250 -10.90 -16.72 23.32
C GLN A 250 -11.21 -17.00 21.84
N VAL A 251 -10.25 -16.85 20.93
CA VAL A 251 -10.52 -16.88 19.48
C VAL A 251 -9.81 -18.00 18.72
N GLY A 252 -8.81 -18.65 19.31
CA GLY A 252 -8.01 -19.71 18.70
C GLY A 252 -7.07 -19.24 17.59
N ASP A 253 -6.62 -20.20 16.77
CA ASP A 253 -5.75 -19.93 15.62
C ASP A 253 -6.49 -19.20 14.49
N LEU A 254 -5.75 -18.36 13.75
CA LEU A 254 -6.32 -17.53 12.69
C LEU A 254 -7.03 -18.39 11.62
N CYS A 255 -8.28 -18.05 11.31
CA CYS A 255 -9.12 -18.73 10.33
C CYS A 255 -9.66 -17.73 9.30
N PHE A 256 -9.92 -18.22 8.09
CA PHE A 256 -10.23 -17.41 6.92
C PHE A 256 -11.48 -17.90 6.21
N THR A 257 -12.11 -17.02 5.45
CA THR A 257 -13.08 -17.42 4.43
C THR A 257 -12.37 -17.85 3.14
N SER A 258 -13.11 -18.47 2.22
CA SER A 258 -12.59 -18.99 0.94
C SER A 258 -12.00 -17.92 0.00
N ASP A 259 -12.28 -16.64 0.27
CA ASP A 259 -11.68 -15.48 -0.38
C ASP A 259 -10.28 -15.12 0.17
N GLY A 260 -9.82 -15.81 1.22
CA GLY A 260 -8.53 -15.57 1.87
C GLY A 260 -8.54 -14.45 2.92
N ILE A 261 -9.71 -13.93 3.28
CA ILE A 261 -9.84 -12.86 4.29
C ILE A 261 -10.01 -13.47 5.68
N ALA A 262 -9.21 -13.01 6.64
CA ALA A 262 -9.28 -13.49 8.01
C ALA A 262 -10.58 -13.03 8.68
N LYS A 263 -11.18 -13.92 9.47
CA LYS A 263 -12.45 -13.63 10.16
C LYS A 263 -12.41 -13.87 11.67
N LYS A 264 -11.54 -14.76 12.14
CA LYS A 264 -11.45 -15.12 13.56
C LYS A 264 -10.04 -15.61 13.89
N GLY A 265 -9.55 -15.33 15.10
CA GLY A 265 -8.33 -15.93 15.64
C GLY A 265 -7.22 -14.92 15.93
N VAL A 266 -6.02 -15.41 16.25
CA VAL A 266 -4.87 -14.55 16.59
C VAL A 266 -3.88 -14.46 15.43
N LEU A 267 -3.54 -13.22 15.04
CA LEU A 267 -2.39 -12.89 14.20
C LEU A 267 -1.36 -12.16 15.05
N LEU A 268 -0.31 -12.86 15.49
CA LEU A 268 0.72 -12.25 16.31
C LEU A 268 1.75 -11.53 15.45
N ARG A 269 2.16 -10.34 15.88
CA ARG A 269 3.22 -9.57 15.22
C ARG A 269 4.44 -9.45 16.12
N HIS A 270 5.62 -9.60 15.52
CA HIS A 270 6.88 -9.37 16.18
C HIS A 270 7.75 -8.46 15.32
N LEU A 271 8.02 -7.25 15.81
CA LEU A 271 8.93 -6.31 15.15
C LEU A 271 10.38 -6.68 15.46
N VAL A 272 11.12 -7.14 14.46
CA VAL A 272 12.55 -7.39 14.63
C VAL A 272 13.26 -6.05 14.82
N MET A 273 14.10 -5.96 15.86
CA MET A 273 14.85 -4.75 16.19
C MET A 273 16.35 -5.00 16.14
N PRO A 274 17.16 -3.98 15.78
CA PRO A 274 18.61 -4.08 15.75
C PRO A 274 19.24 -4.60 17.06
N GLY A 275 20.01 -5.69 16.97
CA GLY A 275 20.71 -6.31 18.09
C GLY A 275 19.78 -6.86 19.18
N LYS A 276 18.58 -7.27 18.81
CA LYS A 276 17.55 -7.88 19.69
C LYS A 276 16.99 -9.19 19.11
N GLU A 277 17.67 -9.76 18.13
CA GLU A 277 17.29 -11.02 17.50
C GLU A 277 17.29 -12.19 18.49
N ASP A 278 18.13 -12.14 19.52
CA ASP A 278 18.14 -13.15 20.59
C ASP A 278 16.81 -13.18 21.36
N GLU A 279 16.26 -12.02 21.70
CA GLU A 279 14.94 -11.89 22.32
C GLU A 279 13.83 -12.34 21.37
N GLY A 280 13.94 -12.00 20.08
CA GLY A 280 13.01 -12.48 19.05
C GLY A 280 12.96 -14.01 18.95
N ARG A 281 14.12 -14.68 19.03
CA ARG A 281 14.18 -16.16 19.05
C ARG A 281 13.47 -16.75 20.27
N GLU A 282 13.65 -16.16 21.46
CA GLU A 282 12.95 -16.62 22.67
C GLU A 282 11.44 -16.46 22.55
N ILE A 283 10.98 -15.32 22.03
CA ILE A 283 9.56 -15.08 21.76
C ILE A 283 8.99 -16.17 20.85
N MET A 284 9.67 -16.48 19.75
CA MET A 284 9.19 -17.49 18.79
C MET A 284 9.10 -18.90 19.40
N ARG A 285 10.10 -19.30 20.20
CA ARG A 285 10.06 -20.59 20.91
C ARG A 285 8.90 -20.64 21.90
N TRP A 286 8.77 -19.60 22.72
CA TRP A 286 7.72 -19.53 23.73
C TRP A 286 6.32 -19.62 23.10
N LEU A 287 6.09 -18.93 21.98
CA LEU A 287 4.82 -18.97 21.26
C LEU A 287 4.46 -20.37 20.77
N ALA A 288 5.43 -21.08 20.19
CA ALA A 288 5.23 -22.45 19.72
C ALA A 288 4.92 -23.42 20.86
N GLU A 289 5.61 -23.26 22.00
CA GLU A 289 5.51 -24.15 23.16
C GLU A 289 4.27 -23.89 24.03
N ASN A 290 3.82 -22.62 24.14
CA ASN A 290 2.84 -22.19 25.14
C ASN A 290 1.52 -21.68 24.55
N VAL A 291 1.46 -21.37 23.25
CA VAL A 291 0.26 -20.84 22.60
C VAL A 291 -0.25 -21.82 21.56
N SER A 292 0.44 -21.94 20.42
CA SER A 292 0.09 -22.90 19.36
C SER A 292 1.19 -22.95 18.32
N THR A 293 1.52 -24.15 17.81
CA THR A 293 2.35 -24.31 16.61
C THR A 293 1.65 -23.86 15.34
N ASP A 294 0.31 -23.77 15.38
CA ASP A 294 -0.55 -23.29 14.29
C ASP A 294 -0.86 -21.79 14.42
N LEU A 295 -0.21 -21.06 15.33
CA LEU A 295 -0.35 -19.61 15.45
C LEU A 295 0.11 -18.92 14.17
N TYR A 296 -0.67 -17.94 13.70
CA TYR A 296 -0.28 -17.13 12.54
C TYR A 296 0.62 -15.99 12.99
N VAL A 297 1.85 -15.93 12.46
CA VAL A 297 2.88 -15.00 12.93
C VAL A 297 3.38 -14.09 11.81
N HIS A 298 3.42 -12.80 12.05
CA HIS A 298 4.07 -11.81 11.19
C HIS A 298 5.39 -11.36 11.83
N ILE A 299 6.50 -11.83 11.28
CA ILE A 299 7.85 -11.37 11.66
C ILE A 299 8.15 -10.16 10.79
N MET A 300 8.12 -8.97 11.39
CA MET A 300 8.14 -7.70 10.67
C MET A 300 9.56 -7.13 10.54
N GLU A 301 9.90 -6.71 9.33
CA GLU A 301 11.16 -6.02 9.00
C GLU A 301 11.06 -4.48 9.04
N GLN A 302 9.86 -3.95 9.32
CA GLN A 302 9.49 -2.54 9.17
C GLN A 302 10.01 -1.63 10.30
N TYR A 303 11.24 -1.85 10.77
CA TYR A 303 11.82 -1.07 11.85
C TYR A 303 12.23 0.33 11.36
N HIS A 304 11.48 1.35 11.80
CA HIS A 304 11.75 2.76 11.55
C HIS A 304 11.44 3.58 12.81
N PRO A 305 12.44 4.00 13.60
CA PRO A 305 12.17 4.63 14.89
C PRO A 305 12.06 6.17 14.81
N ASP A 306 10.87 6.71 15.08
CA ASP A 306 10.60 8.17 14.98
C ASP A 306 10.62 8.93 16.33
N ALA A 307 10.38 8.22 17.42
CA ALA A 307 10.17 8.84 18.73
C ALA A 307 11.42 9.45 19.37
N HIS A 308 12.29 8.65 20.01
CA HIS A 308 13.41 9.15 20.82
C HIS A 308 14.78 8.61 20.39
N VAL A 309 14.80 7.54 19.61
CA VAL A 309 16.03 7.01 18.99
C VAL A 309 16.63 8.09 18.07
N GLY A 310 17.95 8.21 18.03
CA GLY A 310 18.61 9.15 17.12
C GLY A 310 18.64 10.61 17.59
N LYS A 311 17.88 10.99 18.63
CA LYS A 311 17.85 12.36 19.15
C LYS A 311 19.04 12.66 20.07
N LYS A 312 19.56 13.90 20.05
CA LYS A 312 20.67 14.33 20.93
C LYS A 312 20.31 14.15 22.41
N LYS A 313 21.24 13.65 23.23
CA LYS A 313 21.08 13.68 24.70
C LYS A 313 21.11 15.14 25.16
N ARG A 314 20.16 15.54 26.03
CA ARG A 314 20.25 16.83 26.75
C ARG A 314 21.31 16.68 27.84
N THR A 315 22.54 17.12 27.59
CA THR A 315 23.55 17.33 28.63
C THR A 315 23.37 18.71 29.25
N THR A 316 23.38 18.79 30.58
CA THR A 316 23.26 20.04 31.36
C THR A 316 24.61 20.72 31.62
N LYS A 317 25.72 20.19 31.10
CA LYS A 317 27.05 20.83 31.18
C LYS A 317 27.71 20.83 29.81
N SER A 318 27.92 22.02 29.26
CA SER A 318 28.77 22.29 28.11
C SER A 318 30.22 22.42 28.59
N THR A 319 30.94 21.32 28.70
CA THR A 319 32.40 21.37 28.61
C THR A 319 32.73 21.15 27.14
N GLY A 320 33.43 22.12 26.57
CA GLY A 320 33.78 22.12 25.15
C GLY A 320 34.57 20.88 24.78
N ASP A 321 34.27 20.39 23.58
CA ASP A 321 34.86 19.23 22.92
C ASP A 321 34.19 17.87 23.24
N ASP A 322 32.97 17.66 22.73
CA ASP A 322 32.33 16.33 22.78
C ASP A 322 31.43 16.09 21.56
N LYS A 323 31.71 15.01 20.82
CA LYS A 323 30.79 14.44 19.81
C LYS A 323 29.44 14.24 20.50
N ALA A 324 28.41 14.97 20.07
CA ALA A 324 27.09 14.93 20.70
C ALA A 324 26.56 13.48 20.76
N GLU A 325 26.54 12.90 21.96
CA GLU A 325 26.11 11.52 22.16
C GLU A 325 24.60 11.40 21.89
N VAL A 326 24.23 10.42 21.07
CA VAL A 326 22.87 10.21 20.59
C VAL A 326 22.11 9.23 21.49
N ARG A 327 20.82 9.47 21.71
CA ARG A 327 19.94 8.58 22.47
C ARG A 327 19.70 7.27 21.71
N TYR A 328 19.88 6.14 22.41
CA TYR A 328 19.63 4.80 21.88
C TYR A 328 20.40 4.50 20.57
N ALA A 329 21.67 4.90 20.52
CA ALA A 329 22.51 4.76 19.33
C ALA A 329 22.64 3.30 18.85
N ASP A 330 22.58 2.33 19.76
CA ASP A 330 22.63 0.88 19.49
C ASP A 330 21.48 0.37 18.61
N ILE A 331 20.31 1.02 18.67
CA ILE A 331 19.14 0.69 17.84
C ILE A 331 18.85 1.76 16.78
N ASN A 332 19.71 2.77 16.62
CA ASN A 332 19.54 3.81 15.61
C ASN A 332 20.09 3.40 14.24
N ARG A 333 19.60 2.27 13.72
CA ARG A 333 19.96 1.74 12.40
C ARG A 333 18.84 0.86 11.87
N ALA A 334 18.89 0.57 10.56
CA ALA A 334 18.06 -0.48 10.00
C ALA A 334 18.47 -1.86 10.54
N ILE A 335 17.51 -2.80 10.51
CA ILE A 335 17.80 -4.21 10.75
C ILE A 335 18.63 -4.78 9.60
N ARG A 336 19.35 -5.85 9.89
CA ARG A 336 20.10 -6.63 8.90
C ARG A 336 19.35 -7.93 8.55
N ASP A 337 19.61 -8.45 7.36
CA ASP A 337 18.97 -9.68 6.87
C ASP A 337 19.29 -10.90 7.75
N ASP A 338 20.47 -10.95 8.39
CA ASP A 338 20.85 -12.01 9.32
C ASP A 338 20.06 -11.94 10.64
N GLU A 339 19.74 -10.74 11.12
CA GLU A 339 18.90 -10.55 12.32
C GLU A 339 17.47 -11.06 12.05
N LEU A 340 16.90 -10.69 10.89
CA LEU A 340 15.58 -11.15 10.46
C LEU A 340 15.55 -12.67 10.22
N GLY A 341 16.53 -13.19 9.47
CA GLY A 341 16.68 -14.61 9.16
C GLY A 341 16.81 -15.46 10.42
N SER A 342 17.64 -15.02 11.38
CA SER A 342 17.83 -15.71 12.66
C SER A 342 16.53 -15.88 13.47
N VAL A 343 15.66 -14.87 13.50
CA VAL A 343 14.35 -14.96 14.18
C VAL A 343 13.41 -15.90 13.42
N ARG A 344 13.38 -15.80 12.09
CA ARG A 344 12.56 -16.69 11.25
C ARG A 344 12.98 -18.15 11.36
N ASP A 345 14.28 -18.42 11.32
CA ASP A 345 14.82 -19.77 11.46
C ASP A 345 14.48 -20.37 12.83
N ALA A 346 14.54 -19.56 13.90
CA ALA A 346 14.14 -20.00 15.22
C ALA A 346 12.63 -20.30 15.31
N ALA A 347 11.79 -19.51 14.65
CA ALA A 347 10.36 -19.79 14.58
C ALA A 347 10.07 -21.12 13.88
N VAL A 348 10.69 -21.36 12.73
CA VAL A 348 10.56 -22.64 11.99
C VAL A 348 11.11 -23.80 12.82
N ALA A 349 12.26 -23.64 13.47
CA ALA A 349 12.84 -24.66 14.33
C ALA A 349 11.96 -24.99 15.55
N ALA A 350 11.25 -24.00 16.09
CA ALA A 350 10.28 -24.18 17.16
C ALA A 350 8.98 -24.86 16.69
N GLY A 351 8.76 -24.99 15.38
CA GLY A 351 7.59 -25.65 14.79
C GLY A 351 6.50 -24.70 14.31
N LEU A 352 6.70 -23.38 14.38
CA LEU A 352 5.81 -22.41 13.73
C LEU A 352 5.96 -22.51 12.22
N TRP A 353 4.84 -22.57 11.51
CA TRP A 353 4.85 -22.80 10.05
C TRP A 353 3.93 -21.85 9.28
N ARG A 354 3.11 -21.05 9.96
CA ARG A 354 2.16 -20.12 9.35
C ARG A 354 2.65 -18.69 9.50
N PHE A 355 3.27 -18.17 8.44
CA PHE A 355 3.82 -16.83 8.43
C PHE A 355 3.04 -15.88 7.54
N CYS A 356 2.85 -14.65 8.01
CA CYS A 356 2.44 -13.55 7.15
C CYS A 356 3.66 -13.08 6.35
N GLU A 357 3.74 -13.49 5.09
CA GLU A 357 4.81 -13.07 4.18
C GLU A 357 4.31 -12.02 3.20
N VAL A 358 5.13 -11.00 2.96
CA VAL A 358 4.91 -9.99 1.92
C VAL A 358 5.29 -10.58 0.55
N ASN A 359 4.61 -11.64 0.11
CA ASN A 359 4.70 -12.12 -1.27
C ASN A 359 3.66 -11.37 -2.13
N GLU A 360 4.02 -10.16 -2.54
CA GLU A 360 3.25 -9.29 -3.46
C GLU A 360 3.65 -9.45 -4.94
N ASP A 361 4.26 -10.56 -5.34
CA ASP A 361 4.45 -10.87 -6.75
C ASP A 361 3.70 -12.16 -7.08
N GLN A 362 2.57 -12.00 -7.77
CA GLN A 362 1.60 -13.01 -8.18
C GLN A 362 0.49 -13.23 -7.14
N SER A 363 -0.74 -13.12 -7.64
CA SER A 363 -1.98 -13.59 -7.01
C SER A 363 -1.81 -14.57 -5.84
N MET A 364 -2.45 -14.23 -4.72
CA MET A 364 -2.98 -15.21 -3.75
C MET A 364 -1.96 -16.06 -2.99
N PHE A 365 -1.85 -15.79 -1.69
CA PHE A 365 -1.46 -16.71 -0.61
C PHE A 365 -0.73 -18.00 -1.04
N HIS A 366 0.59 -17.89 -1.22
CA HIS A 366 1.48 -19.05 -1.18
C HIS A 366 2.01 -19.21 0.25
N LEU A 367 1.37 -20.09 1.04
CA LEU A 367 2.02 -20.72 2.19
C LEU A 367 3.03 -21.73 1.64
N LEU A 368 4.32 -21.47 1.82
CA LEU A 368 5.35 -22.49 1.67
C LEU A 368 5.17 -23.49 2.82
N ALA A 369 4.35 -24.52 2.59
CA ALA A 369 4.35 -25.70 3.44
C ALA A 369 5.69 -26.43 3.23
N LEU A 370 6.69 -26.11 4.05
CA LEU A 370 7.89 -26.94 4.17
C LEU A 370 7.45 -28.32 4.68
N PRO A 371 7.85 -29.43 4.03
CA PRO A 371 7.43 -30.76 4.46
C PRO A 371 7.94 -31.06 5.87
N ARG A 372 7.02 -31.45 6.76
CA ARG A 372 7.30 -31.92 8.13
C ARG A 372 8.45 -32.93 8.12
N LEU A 373 9.62 -32.54 8.63
CA LEU A 373 10.66 -33.49 9.04
C LEU A 373 10.18 -34.16 10.32
N ARG A 374 9.66 -35.38 10.22
CA ARG A 374 9.39 -36.23 11.38
C ARG A 374 10.73 -36.59 12.06
N PRO A 375 10.84 -36.54 13.40
CA PRO A 375 12.00 -37.08 14.09
C PRO A 375 12.05 -38.60 13.90
N GLN A 376 13.14 -39.12 13.32
CA GLN A 376 13.37 -40.55 13.23
C GLN A 376 13.75 -41.09 14.62
N ILE A 377 12.84 -41.85 15.22
CA ILE A 377 13.15 -42.72 16.35
C ILE A 377 13.99 -43.89 15.82
N ALA A 378 15.15 -44.10 16.44
CA ALA A 378 16.09 -45.15 16.12
C ALA A 378 15.55 -46.54 16.49
N HIS A 379 15.53 -47.46 15.52
CA HIS A 379 15.53 -48.90 15.79
C HIS A 379 16.42 -49.67 14.79
N HIS A 380 17.15 -50.64 15.35
CA HIS A 380 18.20 -51.49 14.77
C HIS A 380 17.81 -52.30 13.52
N PRO A 381 18.81 -52.78 12.74
CA PRO A 381 18.61 -53.37 11.41
C PRO A 381 18.42 -54.90 11.46
N ARG A 382 17.54 -55.43 10.60
CA ARG A 382 17.60 -56.82 10.12
C ARG A 382 17.26 -56.91 8.62
N PRO A 383 17.79 -57.92 7.89
CA PRO A 383 18.18 -57.74 6.49
C PRO A 383 17.24 -58.37 5.46
N LEU A 384 17.30 -57.78 4.26
CA LEU A 384 17.19 -58.37 2.91
C LEU A 384 16.02 -59.33 2.61
N ARG A 385 15.11 -58.85 1.74
CA ARG A 385 14.57 -59.70 0.67
C ARG A 385 14.40 -58.90 -0.64
N ARG A 386 15.15 -59.35 -1.65
CA ARG A 386 15.08 -58.94 -3.06
C ARG A 386 13.68 -59.17 -3.63
N ARG A 387 13.15 -58.19 -4.37
CA ARG A 387 12.38 -58.44 -5.59
C ARG A 387 12.62 -57.31 -6.59
N SER A 388 12.75 -57.74 -7.84
CA SER A 388 13.31 -57.06 -9.00
C SER A 388 12.22 -56.51 -9.92
N HIS A 389 12.65 -55.58 -10.78
CA HIS A 389 11.98 -54.98 -11.96
C HIS A 389 10.88 -53.97 -11.64
N GLY A 390 10.89 -52.73 -12.14
CA GLY A 390 11.80 -52.03 -13.03
C GLY A 390 10.97 -50.98 -13.78
N ASP A 391 11.31 -49.69 -13.69
CA ASP A 391 11.12 -48.75 -14.80
C ASP A 391 11.88 -47.43 -14.55
N ARG A 392 12.19 -46.80 -15.67
CA ARG A 392 13.10 -45.71 -16.02
C ARG A 392 13.07 -44.45 -15.16
N THR A 393 14.29 -44.03 -14.81
CA THR A 393 14.82 -42.67 -14.88
C THR A 393 13.85 -41.54 -15.31
N ARG A 394 13.40 -40.73 -14.35
CA ARG A 394 13.15 -39.29 -14.56
C ARG A 394 13.59 -38.52 -13.32
N ARG A 395 14.77 -37.89 -13.40
CA ARG A 395 15.15 -36.79 -12.50
C ARG A 395 14.27 -35.57 -12.84
N PRO A 396 13.70 -34.85 -11.86
CA PRO A 396 13.11 -33.54 -12.14
C PRO A 396 14.24 -32.55 -12.47
N PRO A 397 13.99 -31.57 -13.37
CA PRO A 397 14.99 -30.56 -13.68
C PRO A 397 15.17 -29.62 -12.48
N LEU A 398 16.43 -29.37 -12.11
CA LEU A 398 16.80 -28.20 -11.33
C LEU A 398 16.45 -26.96 -12.17
N VAL A 399 15.36 -26.28 -11.82
CA VAL A 399 15.09 -24.92 -12.30
C VAL A 399 15.82 -23.98 -11.35
N TYR A 400 17.03 -23.58 -11.72
CA TYR A 400 17.65 -22.37 -11.16
C TYR A 400 16.82 -21.18 -11.65
N ALA A 401 15.97 -20.62 -10.78
CA ALA A 401 15.34 -19.34 -11.01
C ALA A 401 16.41 -18.24 -10.87
N VAL A 402 17.10 -17.94 -11.97
CA VAL A 402 17.90 -16.72 -12.10
C VAL A 402 16.92 -15.55 -12.15
N CYS A 403 16.81 -14.80 -11.06
CA CYS A 403 16.05 -13.55 -11.03
C CYS A 403 16.72 -12.55 -12.01
N PRO A 404 15.98 -11.95 -12.96
CA PRO A 404 16.59 -11.03 -13.90
C PRO A 404 17.10 -9.78 -13.16
N PRO A 405 18.32 -9.29 -13.45
CA PRO A 405 18.95 -8.17 -12.75
C PRO A 405 18.16 -6.85 -12.79
N GLY A 406 17.23 -6.68 -13.73
CA GLY A 406 16.37 -5.49 -13.82
C GLY A 406 15.41 -5.29 -12.63
N ARG A 407 15.02 -6.36 -11.92
CA ARG A 407 14.07 -6.27 -10.79
C ARG A 407 14.71 -5.76 -9.49
N LEU A 408 15.97 -6.08 -9.26
CA LEU A 408 16.69 -5.61 -8.06
C LEU A 408 16.95 -4.09 -8.11
N LEU A 409 17.22 -3.57 -9.31
CA LEU A 409 17.47 -2.15 -9.54
C LEU A 409 16.22 -1.30 -9.30
N SER A 410 15.04 -1.75 -9.77
CA SER A 410 13.76 -1.03 -9.57
C SER A 410 13.32 -0.95 -8.10
N ARG A 411 13.59 -1.99 -7.29
CA ARG A 411 13.23 -2.03 -5.86
C ARG A 411 14.11 -1.13 -4.98
N ARG A 412 15.43 -1.12 -5.21
CA ARG A 412 16.35 -0.17 -4.54
C ARG A 412 16.04 1.27 -4.90
N HIS A 413 15.61 1.50 -6.14
CA HIS A 413 15.30 2.80 -6.71
C HIS A 413 14.04 3.46 -6.12
N LYS A 414 12.90 2.76 -6.03
CA LYS A 414 11.67 3.29 -5.42
C LYS A 414 11.84 3.66 -3.93
N SER A 415 12.59 2.83 -3.19
CA SER A 415 12.86 3.02 -1.75
C SER A 415 13.76 4.23 -1.47
N HIS A 416 14.65 4.58 -2.40
CA HIS A 416 15.49 5.79 -2.32
C HIS A 416 14.73 7.05 -2.74
N LYS A 417 13.93 6.99 -3.82
CA LYS A 417 13.12 8.10 -4.32
C LYS A 417 12.13 8.61 -3.26
N ALA A 418 11.46 7.69 -2.56
CA ALA A 418 10.53 8.01 -1.48
C ALA A 418 11.12 8.82 -0.30
N ARG A 419 12.46 8.83 -0.14
CA ARG A 419 13.13 9.63 0.90
C ARG A 419 13.40 11.07 0.48
N LEU A 420 13.35 11.36 -0.82
CA LEU A 420 13.76 12.64 -1.43
C LEU A 420 12.58 13.60 -1.67
N THR A 421 11.35 13.08 -1.79
CA THR A 421 10.10 13.85 -1.96
C THR A 421 9.07 13.51 -0.87
N LEU A 422 8.04 14.36 -0.71
CA LEU A 422 6.96 14.21 0.25
C LEU A 422 5.62 14.07 -0.47
N SER A 423 4.68 13.28 0.05
CA SER A 423 3.33 13.27 -0.49
C SER A 423 2.52 14.49 -0.02
N ALA A 424 1.64 15.01 -0.88
CA ALA A 424 0.70 16.08 -0.53
C ALA A 424 -0.26 15.72 0.63
N THR A 425 -0.47 14.42 0.89
CA THR A 425 -1.30 13.87 1.99
C THR A 425 -0.57 13.79 3.33
N GLY A 426 0.73 14.11 3.38
CA GLY A 426 1.50 14.19 4.62
C GLY A 426 2.21 12.89 5.05
N SER A 427 2.15 11.82 4.26
CA SER A 427 2.98 10.61 4.44
C SER A 427 4.36 10.74 3.77
N GLU A 428 5.40 10.13 4.35
CA GLU A 428 6.67 9.91 3.62
C GLU A 428 6.43 8.86 2.52
N GLY A 429 6.64 9.25 1.27
CA GLY A 429 6.35 8.44 0.08
C GLY A 429 6.10 9.37 -1.10
N GLY A 430 6.92 9.24 -2.15
CA GLY A 430 6.68 9.94 -3.41
C GLY A 430 5.41 9.45 -4.12
N GLU A 431 5.15 9.99 -5.31
CA GLU A 431 4.04 9.58 -6.19
C GLU A 431 3.77 8.05 -6.09
N GLY A 432 2.54 7.67 -5.74
CA GLY A 432 2.12 6.28 -5.60
C GLY A 432 2.28 5.46 -6.89
N GLN A 433 1.78 4.21 -6.92
CA GLN A 433 1.79 3.42 -8.16
C GLN A 433 1.14 4.21 -9.31
N ARG A 434 1.75 4.16 -10.51
CA ARG A 434 1.26 4.89 -11.69
C ARG A 434 -0.21 4.54 -11.92
N THR A 435 -1.06 5.55 -11.95
CA THR A 435 -2.49 5.41 -12.16
C THR A 435 -2.79 5.09 -13.63
N HIS A 436 -4.00 4.58 -13.91
CA HIS A 436 -4.47 4.41 -15.28
C HIS A 436 -4.50 5.74 -16.06
N VAL A 437 -4.65 6.88 -15.38
CA VAL A 437 -4.59 8.23 -15.97
C VAL A 437 -3.17 8.55 -16.45
N GLN A 438 -2.15 8.25 -15.65
CA GLN A 438 -0.74 8.45 -16.04
C GLN A 438 -0.34 7.54 -17.21
N VAL A 439 -0.84 6.30 -17.23
CA VAL A 439 -0.62 5.39 -18.37
C VAL A 439 -1.30 5.93 -19.63
N LEU A 440 -2.54 6.43 -19.50
CA LEU A 440 -3.27 7.01 -20.62
C LEU A 440 -2.61 8.29 -21.15
N ALA A 441 -2.20 9.21 -20.28
CA ALA A 441 -1.55 10.47 -20.67
C ALA A 441 -0.30 10.24 -21.54
N ASN A 442 0.50 9.23 -21.20
CA ASN A 442 1.71 8.86 -21.92
C ASN A 442 1.44 8.08 -23.24
N SER A 443 0.27 7.47 -23.41
CA SER A 443 -0.01 6.55 -24.51
C SER A 443 -1.16 6.97 -25.42
N ILE A 444 -1.94 7.99 -25.08
CA ILE A 444 -3.15 8.37 -25.82
C ILE A 444 -2.84 8.80 -27.26
N VAL A 445 -1.76 9.57 -27.47
CA VAL A 445 -1.35 10.03 -28.80
C VAL A 445 -0.92 8.84 -29.65
N ALA A 446 -0.03 7.97 -29.13
CA ALA A 446 0.35 6.73 -29.82
C ALA A 446 -0.86 5.83 -30.11
N SER A 447 -1.80 5.71 -29.17
CA SER A 447 -3.00 4.87 -29.34
C SER A 447 -3.87 5.38 -30.48
N VAL A 448 -4.09 6.70 -30.58
CA VAL A 448 -4.80 7.32 -31.70
C VAL A 448 -4.06 7.07 -33.02
N LEU A 449 -2.74 7.26 -33.05
CA LEU A 449 -1.94 7.01 -34.26
C LEU A 449 -1.97 5.54 -34.69
N ILE A 450 -1.94 4.59 -33.74
CA ILE A 450 -2.07 3.15 -34.00
C ILE A 450 -3.44 2.83 -34.60
N LEU A 451 -4.52 3.41 -34.06
CA LEU A 451 -5.87 3.23 -34.60
C LEU A 451 -5.98 3.79 -36.02
N LEU A 452 -5.43 4.98 -36.28
CA LEU A 452 -5.40 5.59 -37.61
C LEU A 452 -4.58 4.74 -38.60
N HIS A 453 -3.43 4.21 -38.16
CA HIS A 453 -2.58 3.34 -38.98
C HIS A 453 -3.28 2.01 -39.28
N THR A 454 -3.95 1.43 -38.30
CA THR A 454 -4.74 0.19 -38.47
C THR A 454 -5.94 0.41 -39.39
N TYR A 455 -6.62 1.55 -39.26
CA TYR A 455 -7.76 1.90 -40.11
C TYR A 455 -7.34 2.09 -41.56
N SER A 456 -6.25 2.83 -41.83
CA SER A 456 -5.77 3.04 -43.20
C SER A 456 -5.31 1.75 -43.87
N THR A 457 -4.60 0.89 -43.14
CA THR A 457 -4.01 -0.35 -43.67
C THR A 457 -5.01 -1.51 -43.79
N VAL A 458 -5.86 -1.73 -42.78
CA VAL A 458 -6.75 -2.91 -42.72
C VAL A 458 -8.13 -2.63 -43.32
N TRP A 459 -8.70 -1.47 -43.03
CA TRP A 459 -10.10 -1.17 -43.39
C TRP A 459 -10.24 -0.52 -44.76
N ARG A 460 -9.26 0.28 -45.18
CA ARG A 460 -9.36 1.10 -46.40
C ARG A 460 -8.49 0.60 -47.55
N GLY A 461 -7.31 0.06 -47.27
CA GLY A 461 -6.36 -0.39 -48.30
C GLY A 461 -6.76 -1.64 -49.09
N GLY A 462 -7.81 -2.37 -48.67
CA GLY A 462 -8.00 -3.76 -49.09
C GLY A 462 -6.78 -4.63 -48.72
N ARG A 463 -6.89 -5.96 -48.76
CA ARG A 463 -5.72 -6.84 -48.57
C ARG A 463 -4.76 -6.69 -49.77
N THR A 464 -3.93 -5.65 -49.79
CA THR A 464 -2.82 -5.49 -50.72
C THR A 464 -1.51 -5.80 -49.99
N SER A 465 -0.59 -6.52 -50.65
CA SER A 465 0.69 -7.00 -50.09
C SER A 465 1.63 -5.90 -49.58
N SER A 466 1.32 -4.63 -49.82
CA SER A 466 2.00 -3.45 -49.27
C SER A 466 1.71 -3.18 -47.79
N ALA A 467 0.79 -3.91 -47.16
CA ALA A 467 0.42 -3.77 -45.75
C ALA A 467 1.29 -4.59 -44.76
N GLU A 468 2.26 -5.37 -45.24
CA GLU A 468 3.03 -6.31 -44.40
C GLU A 468 4.39 -5.77 -43.91
N CYS A 469 4.86 -4.64 -44.46
CA CYS A 469 6.17 -4.09 -44.12
C CYS A 469 6.23 -2.55 -44.18
N PHE A 470 7.11 -1.98 -43.35
CA PHE A 470 7.43 -0.56 -43.26
C PHE A 470 8.27 -0.12 -44.47
N GLN A 471 7.81 0.89 -45.20
CA GLN A 471 8.42 1.30 -46.48
C GLN A 471 9.44 2.44 -46.35
N ASN A 472 9.73 2.88 -45.12
CA ASN A 472 10.75 3.86 -44.79
C ASN A 472 10.63 5.18 -45.59
N GLY A 473 9.41 5.72 -45.65
CA GLY A 473 9.15 7.05 -46.23
C GLY A 473 8.63 7.02 -47.67
N ARG A 474 8.31 5.84 -48.22
CA ARG A 474 7.67 5.72 -49.54
C ARG A 474 6.14 5.76 -49.47
N SER A 475 5.56 5.62 -48.28
CA SER A 475 4.12 5.72 -48.04
C SER A 475 3.79 6.82 -47.03
N ALA A 476 2.70 7.56 -47.25
CA ALA A 476 2.16 8.49 -46.27
C ALA A 476 1.80 7.83 -44.93
N THR A 477 1.45 6.54 -44.93
CA THR A 477 1.14 5.79 -43.70
C THR A 477 2.37 5.57 -42.81
N ASP A 478 3.58 5.62 -43.36
CA ASP A 478 4.84 5.49 -42.59
C ASP A 478 5.02 6.66 -41.62
N LEU A 479 4.43 7.83 -41.92
CA LEU A 479 4.41 8.97 -40.99
C LEU A 479 3.70 8.59 -39.68
N LEU A 480 2.63 7.79 -39.72
CA LEU A 480 1.97 7.34 -38.49
C LEU A 480 2.89 6.45 -37.65
N VAL A 481 3.67 5.57 -38.28
CA VAL A 481 4.67 4.72 -37.61
C VAL A 481 5.76 5.57 -36.95
N VAL A 482 6.25 6.60 -37.65
CA VAL A 482 7.20 7.58 -37.09
C VAL A 482 6.63 8.24 -35.84
N GLY A 483 5.38 8.72 -35.89
CA GLY A 483 4.73 9.34 -34.74
C GLY A 483 4.57 8.38 -33.56
N ILE A 484 4.23 7.12 -33.81
CA ILE A 484 4.10 6.07 -32.77
C ILE A 484 5.45 5.81 -32.09
N VAL A 485 6.52 5.61 -32.88
CA VAL A 485 7.85 5.33 -32.34
C VAL A 485 8.42 6.54 -31.61
N ALA A 486 8.23 7.75 -32.14
CA ALA A 486 8.61 9.00 -31.48
C ALA A 486 7.93 9.16 -30.11
N ASN A 487 6.63 8.87 -30.01
CA ASN A 487 5.89 8.92 -28.75
C ASN A 487 6.55 8.05 -27.68
N TYR A 488 6.72 6.75 -27.98
CA TYR A 488 7.25 5.80 -27.01
C TYR A 488 8.73 6.06 -26.70
N ALA A 489 9.54 6.50 -27.67
CA ALA A 489 10.92 6.88 -27.42
C ALA A 489 11.03 8.10 -26.48
N ALA A 490 10.19 9.12 -26.67
CA ALA A 490 10.16 10.31 -25.82
C ALA A 490 9.67 10.00 -24.40
N VAL A 491 8.57 9.24 -24.28
CA VAL A 491 8.00 8.81 -22.98
C VAL A 491 8.97 7.90 -22.21
N ALA A 492 9.66 7.00 -22.91
CA ALA A 492 10.66 6.14 -22.29
C ALA A 492 11.90 6.93 -21.83
N ALA A 493 12.35 7.89 -22.64
CA ALA A 493 13.43 8.79 -22.27
C ALA A 493 13.08 9.58 -21.01
N ASP A 494 11.88 10.16 -20.97
CA ASP A 494 11.42 10.91 -19.82
C ASP A 494 11.28 10.05 -18.56
N THR A 495 10.67 8.87 -18.70
CA THR A 495 10.54 7.91 -17.59
C THR A 495 11.91 7.49 -17.06
N PHE A 496 12.89 7.19 -17.92
CA PHE A 496 14.22 6.80 -17.46
C PHE A 496 14.97 7.99 -16.84
N SER A 497 14.81 9.19 -17.40
CA SER A 497 15.44 10.42 -16.91
C SER A 497 14.94 10.81 -15.52
N SER A 498 13.62 10.80 -15.31
CA SER A 498 12.99 11.14 -14.01
C SER A 498 13.24 10.06 -12.95
N GLU A 499 13.18 8.79 -13.34
CA GLU A 499 13.38 7.69 -12.40
C GLU A 499 14.86 7.54 -12.03
N LEU A 500 15.78 7.39 -12.97
CA LEU A 500 17.19 7.18 -12.65
C LEU A 500 17.93 8.48 -12.32
N GLY A 501 17.49 9.62 -12.86
CA GLY A 501 18.12 10.93 -12.63
C GLY A 501 17.99 11.44 -11.20
N ILE A 502 16.97 11.03 -10.45
CA ILE A 502 16.81 11.38 -9.03
C ILE A 502 17.89 10.73 -8.14
N LEU A 503 18.52 9.66 -8.61
CA LEU A 503 19.60 8.96 -7.91
C LEU A 503 20.98 9.61 -8.12
N SER A 504 21.05 10.67 -8.93
CA SER A 504 22.29 11.40 -9.18
C SER A 504 22.86 11.98 -7.88
N SER A 505 24.15 11.79 -7.65
CA SER A 505 24.89 12.43 -6.54
C SER A 505 25.04 13.95 -6.73
N SER A 506 24.80 14.47 -7.93
CA SER A 506 24.81 15.89 -8.25
C SER A 506 23.42 16.51 -8.10
N ARG A 507 23.34 17.69 -7.46
CA ARG A 507 22.08 18.43 -7.32
C ARG A 507 21.48 18.78 -8.69
N PRO A 508 20.18 18.57 -8.91
CA PRO A 508 19.50 18.99 -10.14
C PRO A 508 19.59 20.49 -10.36
N ARG A 509 19.59 20.90 -11.63
CA ARG A 509 19.58 22.31 -12.05
C ARG A 509 18.31 22.61 -12.82
N LEU A 510 17.66 23.72 -12.51
CA LEU A 510 16.41 24.10 -13.17
C LEU A 510 16.69 24.55 -14.61
N ILE A 511 16.17 23.81 -15.60
CA ILE A 511 16.44 24.04 -17.03
C ILE A 511 15.88 25.38 -17.54
N THR A 512 14.80 25.87 -16.93
CA THR A 512 14.16 27.14 -17.29
C THR A 512 14.84 28.35 -16.65
N SER A 513 15.83 28.13 -15.77
CA SER A 513 16.59 29.21 -15.15
C SER A 513 17.76 29.65 -16.04
N PRO A 514 17.90 30.94 -16.39
CA PRO A 514 19.02 31.43 -17.19
C PRO A 514 20.41 31.15 -16.59
N THR A 515 20.48 31.00 -15.26
CA THR A 515 21.70 30.72 -14.52
C THR A 515 21.87 29.25 -14.14
N LEU A 516 20.94 28.37 -14.57
CA LEU A 516 20.90 26.95 -14.21
C LEU A 516 21.07 26.73 -12.70
N ARG A 517 20.28 27.47 -11.90
CA ARG A 517 20.36 27.43 -10.44
C ARG A 517 20.09 26.01 -9.90
N PRO A 518 20.79 25.57 -8.84
CA PRO A 518 20.49 24.31 -8.18
C PRO A 518 19.09 24.32 -7.54
N VAL A 519 18.37 23.20 -7.64
CA VAL A 519 17.04 23.00 -7.05
C VAL A 519 16.96 21.67 -6.29
N PRO A 520 16.02 21.50 -5.36
CA PRO A 520 15.82 20.22 -4.67
C PRO A 520 15.49 19.06 -5.63
N PRO A 521 15.88 17.81 -5.31
CA PRO A 521 15.44 16.62 -6.05
C PRO A 521 13.91 16.52 -6.13
N GLY A 522 13.40 16.11 -7.29
CA GLY A 522 11.96 16.04 -7.57
C GLY A 522 11.32 17.35 -8.06
N THR A 523 12.09 18.43 -8.23
CA THR A 523 11.57 19.69 -8.79
C THR A 523 11.24 19.51 -10.28
N ASN A 524 10.03 19.91 -10.70
CA ASN A 524 9.63 19.92 -12.12
C ASN A 524 10.57 20.83 -12.92
N GLY A 525 11.17 20.29 -13.97
CA GLY A 525 12.21 20.94 -14.78
C GLY A 525 13.62 20.94 -14.19
N GLY A 526 13.85 20.22 -13.10
CA GLY A 526 15.19 19.96 -12.56
C GLY A 526 15.89 18.83 -13.32
N VAL A 527 16.98 19.16 -14.03
CA VAL A 527 17.75 18.19 -14.82
C VAL A 527 19.11 17.86 -14.20
N THR A 528 19.57 16.62 -14.40
CA THR A 528 20.91 16.15 -14.03
C THR A 528 21.59 15.49 -15.22
N LEU A 529 22.93 15.49 -15.25
CA LEU A 529 23.68 14.80 -16.30
C LEU A 529 23.38 13.29 -16.33
N ALA A 530 23.25 12.67 -15.15
CA ALA A 530 22.87 11.27 -15.02
C ALA A 530 21.44 11.01 -15.52
N GLY A 531 20.49 11.90 -15.25
CA GLY A 531 19.12 11.84 -15.78
C GLY A 531 19.10 11.94 -17.30
N LEU A 532 19.82 12.91 -17.88
CA LEU A 532 19.92 13.02 -19.34
C LEU A 532 20.54 11.78 -19.99
N GLY A 533 21.60 11.22 -19.39
CA GLY A 533 22.20 9.97 -19.85
C GLY A 533 21.25 8.76 -19.74
N ALA A 534 20.48 8.69 -18.66
CA ALA A 534 19.43 7.68 -18.50
C ALA A 534 18.30 7.84 -19.53
N GLY A 535 17.91 9.07 -19.84
CA GLY A 535 16.94 9.36 -20.89
C GLY A 535 17.41 8.92 -22.28
N VAL A 536 18.68 9.15 -22.61
CA VAL A 536 19.30 8.62 -23.86
C VAL A 536 19.23 7.10 -23.89
N LEU A 537 19.51 6.42 -22.77
CA LEU A 537 19.43 4.95 -22.67
C LEU A 537 17.98 4.45 -22.87
N GLY A 538 17.00 5.13 -22.28
CA GLY A 538 15.57 4.81 -22.45
C GLY A 538 15.12 4.96 -23.90
N ALA A 539 15.45 6.11 -24.53
CA ALA A 539 15.18 6.37 -25.94
C ALA A 539 15.84 5.31 -26.85
N PHE A 540 17.12 5.00 -26.60
CA PHE A 540 17.88 4.00 -27.35
C PHE A 540 17.24 2.62 -27.27
N THR A 541 16.81 2.20 -26.09
CA THR A 541 16.17 0.89 -25.89
C THR A 541 14.88 0.77 -26.70
N CYS A 542 14.02 1.80 -26.67
CA CYS A 542 12.80 1.83 -27.46
C CYS A 542 13.09 1.91 -28.96
N ALA A 543 14.02 2.77 -29.38
CA ALA A 543 14.39 2.95 -30.78
C ALA A 543 14.98 1.65 -31.37
N LEU A 544 15.89 1.00 -30.66
CA LEU A 544 16.49 -0.29 -31.06
C LEU A 544 15.43 -1.39 -31.14
N THR A 545 14.55 -1.47 -30.15
CA THR A 545 13.46 -2.46 -30.15
C THR A 545 12.54 -2.24 -31.34
N SER A 546 12.20 -0.99 -31.66
CA SER A 546 11.40 -0.67 -32.85
C SER A 546 12.13 -1.06 -34.14
N ALA A 547 13.44 -0.78 -34.23
CA ALA A 547 14.25 -1.13 -35.39
C ALA A 547 14.39 -2.64 -35.59
N ILE A 548 14.29 -3.44 -34.53
CA ILE A 548 14.33 -4.91 -34.61
C ILE A 548 12.96 -5.47 -35.01
N LEU A 549 11.88 -4.96 -34.39
CA LEU A 549 10.53 -5.52 -34.54
C LEU A 549 9.81 -5.03 -35.79
N LEU A 550 10.13 -3.84 -36.30
CA LEU A 550 9.54 -3.33 -37.54
C LEU A 550 10.09 -4.13 -38.73
N PRO A 551 9.21 -4.73 -39.57
CA PRO A 551 9.62 -5.39 -40.80
C PRO A 551 9.86 -4.33 -41.88
N PHE A 552 11.11 -3.98 -42.20
CA PHE A 552 11.43 -3.06 -43.29
C PHE A 552 11.33 -3.79 -44.64
N CYS A 553 10.62 -3.22 -45.62
CA CYS A 553 10.45 -3.85 -46.94
C CYS A 553 11.78 -3.96 -47.71
N GLU A 554 12.57 -2.88 -47.70
CA GLU A 554 13.93 -2.81 -48.22
C GLU A 554 14.78 -2.09 -47.17
N GLY A 555 15.34 -2.84 -46.21
CA GLY A 555 16.10 -2.27 -45.11
C GLY A 555 17.49 -2.89 -44.99
N SER A 556 18.52 -2.09 -45.23
CA SER A 556 19.89 -2.46 -44.87
C SER A 556 20.09 -2.36 -43.35
N ILE A 557 21.17 -2.97 -42.84
CA ILE A 557 21.56 -2.77 -41.43
C ILE A 557 21.84 -1.29 -41.17
N ALA A 558 22.36 -0.55 -42.16
CA ALA A 558 22.61 0.88 -42.04
C ALA A 558 21.32 1.67 -41.81
N ASP A 559 20.21 1.33 -42.48
CA ASP A 559 18.92 2.02 -42.31
C ASP A 559 18.38 1.82 -40.88
N ARG A 560 18.53 0.62 -40.33
CA ARG A 560 18.13 0.32 -38.94
C ARG A 560 19.01 1.05 -37.91
N VAL A 561 20.30 1.23 -38.20
CA VAL A 561 21.21 2.03 -37.38
C VAL A 561 20.82 3.50 -37.41
N VAL A 562 20.59 4.07 -38.60
CA VAL A 562 20.15 5.46 -38.78
C VAL A 562 18.82 5.70 -38.07
N TRP A 563 17.85 4.79 -38.23
CA TRP A 563 16.59 4.81 -37.50
C TRP A 563 16.80 4.85 -35.99
N THR A 564 17.62 3.93 -35.47
CA THR A 564 17.89 3.83 -34.03
C THR A 564 18.50 5.13 -33.50
N LEU A 565 19.51 5.68 -34.18
CA LEU A 565 20.17 6.92 -33.77
C LEU A 565 19.23 8.13 -33.85
N ALA A 566 18.43 8.24 -34.92
CA ALA A 566 17.48 9.32 -35.09
C ALA A 566 16.43 9.36 -33.98
N PHE A 567 15.79 8.22 -33.69
CA PHE A 567 14.78 8.14 -32.62
C PHE A 567 15.37 8.16 -31.21
N THR A 568 16.63 7.76 -31.03
CA THR A 568 17.35 7.98 -29.77
C THR A 568 17.53 9.47 -29.51
N GLY A 569 18.01 10.22 -30.52
CA GLY A 569 18.16 11.67 -30.42
C GLY A 569 16.82 12.38 -30.21
N TRP A 570 15.80 12.00 -30.99
CA TRP A 570 14.46 12.57 -30.87
C TRP A 570 13.81 12.26 -29.51
N GLY A 571 13.94 11.03 -29.02
CA GLY A 571 13.44 10.66 -27.69
C GLY A 571 14.15 11.41 -26.57
N ALA A 572 15.47 11.57 -26.64
CA ALA A 572 16.23 12.36 -25.68
C ALA A 572 15.81 13.85 -25.67
N LEU A 573 15.54 14.43 -26.85
CA LEU A 573 14.96 15.77 -26.96
C LEU A 573 13.58 15.84 -26.29
N GLY A 574 12.79 14.76 -26.33
CA GLY A 574 11.49 14.67 -25.67
C GLY A 574 11.58 14.83 -24.16
N SER A 575 12.55 14.20 -23.50
CA SER A 575 12.76 14.38 -22.04
C SER A 575 13.23 15.79 -21.69
N VAL A 576 14.03 16.42 -22.56
CA VAL A 576 14.42 17.82 -22.39
C VAL A 576 13.19 18.74 -22.54
N LEU A 577 12.34 18.49 -23.52
CA LEU A 577 11.09 19.23 -23.73
C LEU A 577 10.17 19.07 -22.51
N ASP A 578 10.02 17.85 -21.98
CA ASP A 578 9.23 17.62 -20.77
C ASP A 578 9.74 18.45 -19.59
N SER A 579 11.06 18.45 -19.37
CA SER A 579 11.69 19.26 -18.33
C SER A 579 11.45 20.77 -18.52
N VAL A 580 11.46 21.27 -19.77
CA VAL A 580 11.14 22.67 -20.07
C VAL A 580 9.67 22.97 -19.79
N LEU A 581 8.76 22.12 -20.27
CA LEU A 581 7.33 22.29 -20.07
C LEU A 581 6.96 22.19 -18.59
N GLY A 582 7.54 21.24 -17.85
CA GLY A 582 7.34 21.10 -16.42
C GLY A 582 7.88 22.29 -15.63
N GLY A 583 9.08 22.77 -15.97
CA GLY A 583 9.68 23.94 -15.33
C GLY A 583 8.96 25.27 -15.62
N LEU A 584 8.17 25.34 -16.71
CA LEU A 584 7.37 26.52 -17.08
C LEU A 584 5.92 26.41 -16.57
N LEU A 585 5.27 25.27 -16.79
CA LEU A 585 3.81 25.11 -16.72
C LEU A 585 3.33 24.31 -15.49
N GLN A 586 4.23 23.75 -14.68
CA GLN A 586 3.89 23.04 -13.44
C GLN A 586 4.47 23.74 -12.23
N ALA A 587 3.66 23.91 -11.19
CA ALA A 587 4.16 24.39 -9.91
C ALA A 587 4.88 23.26 -9.15
N SER A 588 6.14 23.48 -8.78
CA SER A 588 6.85 22.64 -7.80
C SER A 588 6.67 23.24 -6.42
N VAL A 589 6.05 22.51 -5.49
CA VAL A 589 5.81 22.99 -4.12
C VAL A 589 6.83 22.34 -3.18
N VAL A 590 7.50 23.13 -2.35
CA VAL A 590 8.46 22.66 -1.34
C VAL A 590 7.89 22.91 0.05
N ASP A 591 8.03 21.92 0.93
CA ASP A 591 7.71 22.06 2.34
C ASP A 591 8.81 22.88 3.06
N ARG A 592 8.42 23.95 3.75
CA ARG A 592 9.37 24.89 4.38
C ARG A 592 10.17 24.26 5.52
N ARG A 593 9.68 23.19 6.16
CA ARG A 593 10.33 22.55 7.31
C ARG A 593 11.39 21.53 6.88
N SER A 594 11.11 20.76 5.83
CA SER A 594 11.97 19.70 5.33
C SER A 594 12.85 20.11 4.14
N GLY A 595 12.45 21.13 3.40
CA GLY A 595 13.10 21.53 2.13
C GLY A 595 12.90 20.52 0.99
N LYS A 596 12.02 19.53 1.16
CA LYS A 596 11.69 18.50 0.16
C LYS A 596 10.53 18.97 -0.74
N VAL A 597 10.54 18.52 -2.00
CA VAL A 597 9.43 18.75 -2.93
C VAL A 597 8.24 17.89 -2.52
N VAL A 598 7.05 18.47 -2.57
CA VAL A 598 5.76 17.84 -2.30
C VAL A 598 5.14 17.43 -3.64
N GLU A 599 4.83 16.14 -3.79
CA GLU A 599 4.21 15.55 -4.97
C GLU A 599 2.73 15.25 -4.70
N GLY A 600 1.86 15.53 -5.67
CA GLY A 600 0.43 15.18 -5.60
C GLY A 600 0.18 13.74 -6.02
N GLU A 601 -0.84 13.12 -5.44
CA GLU A 601 -1.20 11.73 -5.77
C GLU A 601 -1.64 11.61 -7.24
N GLY A 602 -1.10 10.62 -7.96
CA GLY A 602 -1.43 10.37 -9.37
C GLY A 602 -1.08 11.52 -10.33
N GLY A 603 -0.15 12.40 -9.94
CA GLY A 603 0.29 13.53 -10.76
C GLY A 603 -0.59 14.77 -10.66
N GLN A 604 -1.47 14.84 -9.65
CA GLN A 604 -2.34 16.00 -9.42
C GLN A 604 -1.59 17.22 -8.86
N LYS A 605 -2.19 18.40 -9.04
CA LYS A 605 -1.68 19.68 -8.50
C LYS A 605 -1.63 19.67 -6.97
N VAL A 606 -0.59 20.26 -6.41
CA VAL A 606 -0.43 20.39 -4.95
C VAL A 606 -0.96 21.75 -4.48
N LEU A 607 -1.96 21.73 -3.60
CA LEU A 607 -2.54 22.94 -3.03
C LEU A 607 -1.56 23.64 -2.07
N VAL A 608 -1.34 24.93 -2.31
CA VAL A 608 -0.49 25.82 -1.49
C VAL A 608 -1.28 26.46 -0.34
N HIS A 609 -2.61 26.61 -0.49
CA HIS A 609 -3.51 27.15 0.52
C HIS A 609 -4.61 26.14 0.90
N ALA A 610 -4.72 25.85 2.20
CA ALA A 610 -5.87 25.12 2.73
C ALA A 610 -7.05 26.10 2.90
N HIS A 611 -7.99 26.11 1.95
CA HIS A 611 -9.29 26.71 2.22
C HIS A 611 -10.11 25.72 3.05
N SER A 612 -10.41 26.09 4.29
CA SER A 612 -11.40 25.42 5.14
C SER A 612 -12.72 25.29 4.40
N ARG A 613 -13.07 24.08 3.93
CA ARG A 613 -14.44 23.76 3.54
C ARG A 613 -15.25 23.60 4.81
N VAL A 614 -15.97 24.66 5.18
CA VAL A 614 -17.10 24.59 6.11
C VAL A 614 -18.14 23.64 5.50
N GLY A 615 -18.62 22.69 6.31
CA GLY A 615 -19.62 21.71 5.92
C GLY A 615 -20.92 22.35 5.45
N GLY A 616 -21.51 21.78 4.39
CA GLY A 616 -22.85 22.08 3.93
C GLY A 616 -23.68 20.80 3.94
N SER A 617 -24.56 20.68 4.93
CA SER A 617 -25.64 19.72 4.99
C SER A 617 -26.75 20.09 3.99
N THR A 618 -27.31 19.07 3.33
CA THR A 618 -28.68 19.06 2.79
C THR A 618 -29.67 18.90 3.96
N GLY A 619 -30.81 19.57 4.13
CA GLY A 619 -31.54 20.60 3.37
C GLY A 619 -32.84 20.98 4.11
N PHE A 620 -33.68 21.79 3.44
CA PHE A 620 -35.10 22.14 3.72
C PHE A 620 -35.45 23.29 4.70
N SER A 621 -35.86 24.41 4.06
CA SER A 621 -36.96 25.36 4.34
C SER A 621 -37.31 25.81 5.77
N THR A 622 -37.15 27.12 6.03
CA THR A 622 -38.23 28.00 6.53
C THR A 622 -37.92 29.50 6.30
N ALA A 623 -38.96 30.20 5.88
CA ALA A 623 -39.25 31.64 5.82
C ALA A 623 -38.23 32.70 6.29
N GLY A 624 -37.99 33.64 5.36
CA GLY A 624 -37.75 35.09 5.47
C GLY A 624 -37.50 35.77 6.81
N SER A 625 -36.42 36.56 6.86
CA SER A 625 -36.48 37.98 7.24
C SER A 625 -35.18 38.69 6.86
N GLN A 626 -35.35 39.89 6.31
CA GLN A 626 -34.33 40.87 5.97
C GLN A 626 -33.46 41.26 7.18
N GLY A 627 -32.17 41.53 6.96
CA GLY A 627 -31.29 42.12 7.96
C GLY A 627 -29.99 42.60 7.35
N GLN A 628 -29.94 43.88 7.01
CA GLN A 628 -28.80 44.59 6.44
C GLN A 628 -27.54 44.50 7.31
N ALA A 629 -26.40 44.38 6.64
CA ALA A 629 -25.07 44.54 7.19
C ALA A 629 -24.89 45.92 7.85
N GLN A 630 -24.47 45.96 9.11
CA GLN A 630 -24.00 47.16 9.77
C GLN A 630 -22.57 46.95 10.26
N LYS A 631 -21.63 47.59 9.55
CA LYS A 631 -20.24 47.80 9.98
C LYS A 631 -20.22 48.51 11.33
N ARG A 632 -19.59 47.90 12.33
CA ARG A 632 -19.06 48.62 13.50
C ARG A 632 -17.54 48.43 13.57
N LYS A 633 -16.83 49.55 13.41
CA LYS A 633 -15.41 49.75 13.70
C LYS A 633 -15.20 49.78 15.21
N GLY A 634 -14.08 49.19 15.66
CA GLY A 634 -13.41 49.58 16.91
C GLY A 634 -13.31 48.47 17.95
N GLY A 635 -12.18 47.76 17.96
CA GLY A 635 -11.78 46.86 19.04
C GLY A 635 -10.35 46.38 18.79
N LYS A 636 -9.44 46.71 19.71
CA LYS A 636 -7.99 46.48 19.65
C LYS A 636 -7.63 45.04 19.24
N GLU A 637 -6.79 44.92 18.21
CA GLU A 637 -6.15 43.66 17.82
C GLU A 637 -5.18 43.21 18.92
N ALA A 638 -5.49 42.08 19.55
CA ALA A 638 -4.49 41.21 20.15
C ALA A 638 -3.66 40.59 19.01
N PRO A 639 -2.36 40.30 19.21
CA PRO A 639 -1.52 39.81 18.13
C PRO A 639 -2.02 38.42 17.69
N THR A 640 -2.67 38.37 16.53
CA THR A 640 -2.87 37.13 15.78
C THR A 640 -1.51 36.52 15.52
N GLU A 641 -1.24 35.37 16.13
CA GLU A 641 -0.16 34.49 15.69
C GLU A 641 -0.33 34.27 14.20
N SER A 642 0.64 34.77 13.43
CA SER A 642 0.74 34.54 12.00
C SER A 642 0.73 33.02 11.78
N VAL A 643 -0.31 32.51 11.12
CA VAL A 643 -0.33 31.17 10.56
C VAL A 643 0.90 31.05 9.65
N GLN A 644 1.98 30.44 10.15
CA GLN A 644 3.17 30.20 9.35
C GLN A 644 2.80 29.22 8.25
N GLU A 645 2.73 29.73 7.02
CA GLU A 645 2.53 28.91 5.81
C GLU A 645 3.58 27.79 5.76
N SER A 646 3.12 26.55 5.70
CA SER A 646 3.98 25.35 5.72
C SER A 646 4.61 25.04 4.36
N ARG A 647 4.07 25.57 3.26
CA ARG A 647 4.45 25.24 1.87
C ARG A 647 4.80 26.50 1.08
N ARG A 648 5.76 26.39 0.16
CA ARG A 648 6.20 27.47 -0.75
C ARG A 648 6.34 26.93 -2.18
N VAL A 649 5.91 27.70 -3.19
CA VAL A 649 6.21 27.39 -4.59
C VAL A 649 7.69 27.67 -4.89
N GLU A 650 8.41 26.68 -5.39
CA GLU A 650 9.83 26.72 -5.72
C GLU A 650 10.11 27.09 -7.18
N SER A 651 9.28 26.62 -8.13
CA SER A 651 9.41 26.92 -9.57
C SER A 651 8.09 26.67 -10.33
N GLY A 652 8.00 27.28 -11.52
CA GLY A 652 6.90 27.12 -12.48
C GLY A 652 5.58 27.81 -12.13
N PHE A 653 4.66 27.84 -13.08
CA PHE A 653 3.29 28.35 -12.92
C PHE A 653 2.33 27.17 -12.70
N ASP A 654 1.30 27.31 -11.87
CA ASP A 654 0.33 26.23 -11.61
C ASP A 654 -0.72 26.10 -12.73
N LEU A 655 -0.28 26.01 -14.00
CA LEU A 655 -1.17 25.99 -15.16
C LEU A 655 -1.63 24.56 -15.49
N LEU A 656 -0.69 23.62 -15.55
CA LEU A 656 -0.92 22.21 -15.92
C LEU A 656 -0.49 21.27 -14.79
N ASP A 657 -1.11 20.09 -14.75
CA ASP A 657 -0.70 19.00 -13.88
C ASP A 657 0.33 18.08 -14.57
N ASN A 658 0.79 17.01 -13.88
CA ASN A 658 1.78 16.08 -14.44
C ASN A 658 1.27 15.39 -15.71
N ASN A 659 0.02 14.94 -15.66
CA ASN A 659 -0.59 14.19 -16.75
C ASN A 659 -0.76 15.05 -18.00
N ALA A 660 -1.16 16.31 -17.85
CA ALA A 660 -1.35 17.23 -18.96
C ALA A 660 -0.03 17.60 -19.65
N VAL A 661 1.06 17.77 -18.90
CA VAL A 661 2.39 18.00 -19.48
C VAL A 661 2.89 16.79 -20.24
N ASN A 662 2.77 15.59 -19.65
CA ASN A 662 3.14 14.34 -20.33
C ASN A 662 2.38 14.16 -21.66
N ALA A 663 1.06 14.41 -21.65
CA ALA A 663 0.25 14.33 -22.86
C ALA A 663 0.63 15.40 -23.90
N LEU A 664 0.95 16.63 -23.45
CA LEU A 664 1.38 17.72 -24.33
C LEU A 664 2.75 17.44 -24.96
N MET A 665 3.72 16.97 -24.18
CA MET A 665 5.03 16.55 -24.65
C MET A 665 4.88 15.41 -25.66
N ALA A 666 4.13 14.36 -25.33
CA ALA A 666 3.87 13.23 -26.22
C ALA A 666 3.25 13.68 -27.55
N LEU A 667 2.30 14.63 -27.51
CA LEU A 667 1.69 15.21 -28.71
C LEU A 667 2.71 15.96 -29.57
N ILE A 668 3.49 16.88 -28.98
CA ILE A 668 4.49 17.69 -29.69
C ILE A 668 5.56 16.79 -30.31
N MET A 669 6.07 15.82 -29.56
CA MET A 669 7.13 14.92 -30.04
C MET A 669 6.63 14.00 -31.16
N SER A 670 5.39 13.52 -31.07
CA SER A 670 4.81 12.64 -32.10
C SER A 670 4.53 13.42 -33.39
N VAL A 671 3.81 14.54 -33.31
CA VAL A 671 3.45 15.34 -34.48
C VAL A 671 4.68 16.03 -35.08
N GLY A 672 5.61 16.48 -34.24
CA GLY A 672 6.88 17.05 -34.68
C GLY A 672 7.73 16.06 -35.46
N ALA A 673 7.83 14.81 -34.99
CA ALA A 673 8.55 13.75 -35.71
C ALA A 673 7.93 13.48 -37.07
N MET A 674 6.59 13.43 -37.14
CA MET A 674 5.86 13.27 -38.39
C MET A 674 6.14 14.42 -39.37
N GLY A 675 6.17 15.66 -38.88
CA GLY A 675 6.49 16.84 -39.70
C GLY A 675 7.93 16.81 -40.22
N VAL A 676 8.89 16.47 -39.36
CA VAL A 676 10.31 16.33 -39.76
C VAL A 676 10.48 15.20 -40.77
N ALA A 677 9.87 14.04 -40.54
CA ALA A 677 9.93 12.91 -41.47
C ALA A 677 9.25 13.21 -42.81
N SER A 678 8.10 13.91 -42.79
CA SER A 678 7.42 14.41 -43.98
C SER A 678 8.34 15.31 -44.81
N TRP A 679 9.07 16.22 -44.15
CA TRP A 679 10.05 17.09 -44.81
C TRP A 679 11.26 16.32 -45.35
N VAL A 680 11.83 15.41 -44.57
CA VAL A 680 13.01 14.61 -44.97
C VAL A 680 12.70 13.64 -46.11
N TRP A 681 11.52 13.02 -46.12
CA TRP A 681 11.11 12.05 -47.13
C TRP A 681 10.34 12.67 -48.30
N GLY A 682 10.01 13.96 -48.25
CA GLY A 682 9.24 14.63 -49.30
C GLY A 682 7.79 14.12 -49.43
N VAL A 683 7.25 13.51 -48.37
CA VAL A 683 5.89 12.95 -48.35
C VAL A 683 4.93 13.97 -47.77
N SER A 684 3.84 14.28 -48.47
CA SER A 684 2.93 15.34 -48.00
C SER A 684 1.99 14.85 -46.89
N VAL A 685 1.82 15.66 -45.83
CA VAL A 685 0.80 15.43 -44.81
C VAL A 685 -0.62 15.48 -45.40
N SER A 686 -0.83 16.12 -46.56
CA SER A 686 -2.12 16.08 -47.27
C SER A 686 -2.43 14.70 -47.85
N GLU A 687 -1.42 13.92 -48.25
CA GLU A 687 -1.59 12.55 -48.74
C GLU A 687 -2.03 11.60 -47.60
N LEU A 688 -1.65 11.92 -46.35
CA LEU A 688 -2.15 11.22 -45.18
C LEU A 688 -3.67 11.43 -45.00
N LYS A 689 -4.21 12.63 -45.30
CA LYS A 689 -5.66 12.88 -45.27
C LYS A 689 -6.40 12.03 -46.31
N ILE A 690 -5.84 11.95 -47.52
CA ILE A 690 -6.37 11.11 -48.60
C ILE A 690 -6.35 9.63 -48.19
N ALA A 691 -5.26 9.15 -47.58
CA ALA A 691 -5.13 7.79 -47.07
C ALA A 691 -6.15 7.49 -45.95
N LEU A 692 -6.40 8.45 -45.06
CA LEU A 692 -7.34 8.33 -43.94
C LEU A 692 -8.80 8.58 -44.32
N GLY A 693 -9.06 9.27 -45.42
CA GLY A 693 -10.40 9.48 -45.97
C GLY A 693 -11.09 10.75 -45.56
N PHE A 694 -10.29 11.77 -45.28
CA PHE A 694 -10.72 13.11 -44.96
C PHE A 694 -10.57 14.05 -46.15
#